data_AF-A0A1G0KR79-F1
#
_entry.id   AF-A0A1G0KR79-F1
#
_cell.length_a   1.000
_cell.length_b   1.000
_cell.length_c   1.000
_cell.angle_alpha   90.00
_cell.angle_beta   90.00
_cell.angle_gamma   90.00
#
_symmetry.space_group_name_H-M   'P 1'
#
loop_
_entity.id
_entity.type
_entity.pdbx_description
1 polymer ?
#
loop_
_entity_poly.entity_id
_entity_poly.type
_entity_poly.pdbx_seq_one_letter_code
_entity_poly.pdbx_strand_id
1 'polypeptide(L)'
;MDNSTKDSRPDTSLIRVAILALILTLATSAHAYRGEATDAAFAALFSLPGGGPTTGYWKFDVPADFEAKNEEELIVYLAKKQKEGADFNAYRHKGTLLHHAIRVGFEKTALWLLKNGADTSLGECNEVALSLCVRSHRDRITEALVGSKLNPSPPAKKTPPKRELPKPTPPREGPVTGSTIWAALEKGEFEEYLRRQSPQRVEAALADESDTRRLLHNMAMHHAKPYSRWQRLVQAMGPATYRKVVDDEAAIDDLVWLNRGDVDHFADMLDSLPAEVLERHQGTVLSKLVWPSGEPATAVLQLFWERIRRPLDYSALPNLAGRIQPELWPKLYASGYKNRDPESALGCLLAESSAADLERYWPALKAQFPAIDQVAPQLVLLHYRPGTPCRNYESGETLRKLTFLRQQGVTSKARVLREEALKGESPELQQVLRPFLLEKGEIPPSRLVETRPDCVFELNDNFYRRLLHPFVKTEESANKVETVQLIQIPGERECGLLVGGFEQIDAYESGVVDGFDGPTENPRIAYADPTDRYEVWRNNQDKIERLGTDLGGHNRAPGVFLVKDANGGDHYYVVGTEIHGGFPRPPEIFVWKKSAGGWKLSSYEDTALLDTFHDQCRYSGSGDAMVCDGVPGIELALDSNQKPANQSPEEKRMKPFRSMGLDQFILTYRQEMHDDYLAAVMALDKPRLKELQVQGIPSTWTSEAINAVSASNLSLEEKRRRTAWLFYDHAQLAKALDSSVLEQLVKWLPREDWGPIFKVLEPQGGGLLKYLRDDVAEMGLNDLACDFDHAMGLICGETWGVGEPPAE
;
A
#
# COMPACT_ATOMS: atom_id res chain seq x y z
N MET A 1 15.11 -17.25 -95.38
CA MET A 1 15.57 -15.98 -95.99
C MET A 1 15.01 -14.85 -95.14
N ASP A 2 15.89 -13.90 -94.85
CA ASP A 2 15.71 -12.55 -94.27
C ASP A 2 15.40 -12.33 -92.78
N ASN A 3 16.53 -11.97 -92.13
CA ASN A 3 16.69 -11.02 -91.03
C ASN A 3 15.84 -9.74 -91.16
N SER A 4 15.29 -9.28 -90.04
CA SER A 4 15.31 -7.85 -89.71
C SER A 4 15.30 -7.65 -88.19
N THR A 5 16.48 -7.39 -87.67
CA THR A 5 16.76 -6.82 -86.35
C THR A 5 16.22 -5.39 -86.29
N LYS A 6 15.30 -5.09 -85.36
CA LYS A 6 14.94 -3.73 -84.98
C LYS A 6 15.55 -3.38 -83.63
N ASP A 7 16.47 -2.43 -83.73
CA ASP A 7 17.12 -1.63 -82.71
C ASP A 7 16.12 -1.11 -81.65
N SER A 8 16.33 -1.47 -80.38
CA SER A 8 15.61 -0.90 -79.24
C SER A 8 16.63 -0.28 -78.28
N ARG A 9 17.01 0.97 -78.54
CA ARG A 9 17.67 1.80 -77.54
C ARG A 9 16.65 2.19 -76.46
N PRO A 10 16.94 1.95 -75.17
CA PRO A 10 16.06 2.41 -74.10
C PRO A 10 16.12 3.93 -74.00
N ASP A 11 14.93 4.50 -73.86
CA ASP A 11 14.67 5.92 -73.73
C ASP A 11 15.34 6.48 -72.46
N THR A 12 16.44 7.22 -72.66
CA THR A 12 17.25 7.81 -71.58
C THR A 12 16.51 8.92 -70.81
N SER A 13 15.32 9.31 -71.27
CA SER A 13 14.39 10.22 -70.60
C SER A 13 13.75 9.59 -69.35
N LEU A 14 13.24 8.37 -69.47
CA LEU A 14 12.55 7.66 -68.39
C LEU A 14 13.49 7.22 -67.28
N ILE A 15 14.73 6.85 -67.64
CA ILE A 15 15.77 6.50 -66.65
C ILE A 15 16.22 7.73 -65.87
N ARG A 16 16.26 8.93 -66.49
CA ARG A 16 16.59 10.17 -65.78
C ARG A 16 15.48 10.65 -64.85
N VAL A 17 14.21 10.46 -65.21
CA VAL A 17 13.06 10.77 -64.34
C VAL A 17 12.95 9.75 -63.19
N ALA A 18 13.21 8.47 -63.45
CA ALA A 18 13.24 7.44 -62.42
C ALA A 18 14.43 7.61 -61.46
N ILE A 19 15.61 8.01 -61.95
CA ILE A 19 16.78 8.28 -61.10
C ILE A 19 16.59 9.60 -60.31
N LEU A 20 15.98 10.64 -60.87
CA LEU A 20 15.64 11.85 -60.07
C LEU A 20 14.56 11.55 -59.02
N ALA A 21 13.55 10.73 -59.33
CA ALA A 21 12.55 10.30 -58.35
C ALA A 21 13.17 9.41 -57.27
N LEU A 22 14.11 8.53 -57.62
CA LEU A 22 14.83 7.68 -56.67
C LEU A 22 15.79 8.49 -55.78
N ILE A 23 16.44 9.54 -56.32
CA ILE A 23 17.30 10.45 -55.55
C ILE A 23 16.46 11.40 -54.68
N LEU A 24 15.23 11.75 -55.06
CA LEU A 24 14.29 12.50 -54.21
C LEU A 24 13.59 11.65 -53.15
N THR A 25 13.46 10.32 -53.34
CA THR A 25 12.99 9.40 -52.28
C THR A 25 14.12 8.87 -51.39
N LEU A 26 15.38 8.92 -51.83
CA LEU A 26 16.57 8.64 -51.01
C LEU A 26 17.12 9.90 -50.32
N ALA A 27 16.50 11.05 -50.54
CA ALA A 27 16.68 12.27 -49.77
C ALA A 27 15.48 12.51 -48.83
N THR A 28 14.96 11.46 -48.18
CA THR A 28 14.68 11.64 -46.77
C THR A 28 16.05 11.73 -46.12
N SER A 29 16.54 12.95 -45.96
CA SER A 29 17.58 13.25 -44.99
C SER A 29 17.29 12.37 -43.79
N ALA A 30 18.27 11.57 -43.36
CA ALA A 30 18.38 11.23 -41.97
C ALA A 30 18.19 12.57 -41.23
N HIS A 31 16.97 12.82 -40.74
CA HIS A 31 16.77 13.87 -39.77
C HIS A 31 17.47 13.32 -38.54
N ALA A 32 18.75 13.69 -38.43
CA ALA A 32 19.43 13.74 -37.15
C ALA A 32 18.42 14.30 -36.15
N TYR A 33 18.25 13.52 -35.10
CA TYR A 33 17.19 13.57 -34.11
C TYR A 33 16.95 14.99 -33.59
N ARG A 34 15.69 15.46 -33.59
CA ARG A 34 15.28 16.85 -33.24
C ARG A 34 15.39 17.21 -31.75
N GLY A 35 15.88 16.30 -30.91
CA GLY A 35 16.07 16.51 -29.47
C GLY A 35 17.24 17.44 -29.14
N GLU A 36 18.35 17.40 -29.89
CA GLU A 36 19.59 18.10 -29.51
C GLU A 36 19.42 19.62 -29.37
N ALA A 37 18.71 20.27 -30.30
CA ALA A 37 18.45 21.71 -30.22
C ALA A 37 17.51 22.06 -29.05
N THR A 38 16.59 21.14 -28.71
CA THR A 38 15.68 21.25 -27.57
C THR A 38 16.46 21.11 -26.26
N ASP A 39 17.26 20.06 -26.12
CA ASP A 39 18.10 19.80 -24.96
C ASP A 39 19.12 20.92 -24.75
N ALA A 40 19.74 21.43 -25.82
CA ALA A 40 20.63 22.58 -25.75
C ALA A 40 19.92 23.85 -25.26
N ALA A 41 18.63 24.02 -25.59
CA ALA A 41 17.83 25.14 -25.10
C ALA A 41 17.52 25.02 -23.59
N PHE A 42 17.19 23.81 -23.12
CA PHE A 42 17.00 23.55 -21.68
C PHE A 42 18.31 23.67 -20.89
N ALA A 43 19.39 23.03 -21.37
CA ALA A 43 20.71 23.10 -20.75
C ALA A 43 21.22 24.55 -20.63
N ALA A 44 21.03 25.36 -21.68
CA ALA A 44 21.35 26.79 -21.66
C ALA A 44 20.58 27.55 -20.58
N LEU A 45 19.25 27.33 -20.46
CA LEU A 45 18.45 27.98 -19.42
C LEU A 45 18.90 27.54 -18.01
N PHE A 46 19.14 26.25 -17.81
CA PHE A 46 19.52 25.69 -16.52
C PHE A 46 20.95 26.02 -16.07
N SER A 47 21.85 26.32 -17.02
CA SER A 47 23.22 26.76 -16.72
C SER A 47 23.33 28.21 -16.21
N LEU A 48 22.28 29.02 -16.35
CA LEU A 48 22.28 30.39 -15.80
C LEU A 48 22.00 30.39 -14.29
N PRO A 49 22.48 31.42 -13.54
CA PRO A 49 22.21 31.56 -12.12
C PRO A 49 20.70 31.52 -11.81
N GLY A 50 20.31 30.62 -10.90
CA GLY A 50 18.92 30.37 -10.53
C GLY A 50 18.18 29.39 -11.45
N GLY A 51 18.79 28.95 -12.56
CA GLY A 51 18.23 27.99 -13.52
C GLY A 51 18.18 26.54 -13.02
N GLY A 52 19.09 26.15 -12.13
CA GLY A 52 19.15 24.81 -11.53
C GLY A 52 18.23 24.61 -10.31
N PRO A 53 18.18 23.39 -9.73
CA PRO A 53 17.35 23.08 -8.58
C PRO A 53 17.84 23.79 -7.31
N THR A 54 16.94 24.04 -6.35
CA THR A 54 17.26 24.72 -5.07
C THR A 54 18.12 23.88 -4.13
N THR A 55 18.17 22.56 -4.34
CA THR A 55 19.00 21.60 -3.58
C THR A 55 19.61 20.59 -4.55
N GLY A 56 20.91 20.33 -4.44
CA GLY A 56 21.66 19.47 -5.37
C GLY A 56 22.01 20.19 -6.69
N TYR A 57 22.44 19.42 -7.69
CA TYR A 57 22.65 19.93 -9.04
C TYR A 57 22.32 18.87 -10.09
N TRP A 58 21.77 19.33 -11.21
CA TRP A 58 21.68 18.55 -12.44
C TRP A 58 23.05 18.55 -13.12
N LYS A 59 23.53 17.37 -13.51
CA LYS A 59 24.75 17.23 -14.29
C LYS A 59 24.38 16.89 -15.72
N PHE A 60 24.52 17.85 -16.61
CA PHE A 60 24.35 17.74 -18.06
C PHE A 60 25.45 18.56 -18.75
N ASP A 61 25.72 18.26 -20.01
CA ASP A 61 26.72 19.00 -20.77
C ASP A 61 26.17 20.37 -21.19
N VAL A 62 26.85 21.44 -20.75
CA VAL A 62 26.52 22.80 -21.22
C VAL A 62 26.96 22.91 -22.68
N PRO A 63 26.11 23.42 -23.59
CA PRO A 63 26.48 23.54 -24.99
C PRO A 63 27.75 24.38 -25.17
N ALA A 64 28.74 23.85 -25.89
CA ALA A 64 30.03 24.52 -26.08
C ALA A 64 29.91 25.87 -26.82
N ASP A 65 28.82 26.11 -27.54
CA ASP A 65 28.52 27.38 -28.23
C ASP A 65 27.65 28.34 -27.39
N PHE A 66 27.46 28.05 -26.10
CA PHE A 66 26.70 28.88 -25.16
C PHE A 66 27.62 29.60 -24.17
N GLU A 67 27.75 30.93 -24.32
CA GLU A 67 28.55 31.79 -23.44
C GLU A 67 27.69 32.86 -22.71
N ALA A 68 26.37 32.71 -22.71
CA ALA A 68 25.46 33.72 -22.19
C ALA A 68 25.54 33.84 -20.66
N LYS A 69 25.44 35.07 -20.15
CA LYS A 69 25.45 35.39 -18.72
C LYS A 69 24.16 36.03 -18.23
N ASN A 70 23.25 36.34 -19.14
CA ASN A 70 22.00 37.04 -18.87
C ASN A 70 20.87 36.57 -19.80
N GLU A 71 19.65 37.03 -19.52
CA GLU A 71 18.45 36.67 -20.27
C GLU A 71 18.48 37.13 -21.73
N GLU A 72 19.07 38.29 -22.05
CA GLU A 72 19.15 38.79 -23.43
C GLU A 72 19.97 37.86 -24.32
N GLU A 73 21.12 37.42 -23.81
CA GLU A 73 22.00 36.49 -24.49
C GLU A 73 21.37 35.09 -24.57
N LEU A 74 20.65 34.65 -23.52
CA LEU A 74 19.84 33.44 -23.56
C LEU A 74 18.78 33.51 -24.66
N ILE A 75 18.04 34.61 -24.77
CA ILE A 75 17.01 34.80 -25.82
C ILE A 75 17.61 34.73 -27.22
N VAL A 76 18.80 35.32 -27.45
CA VAL A 76 19.51 35.22 -28.74
C VAL A 76 19.85 33.76 -29.05
N TYR A 77 20.32 33.02 -28.05
CA TYR A 77 20.64 31.61 -28.20
C TYR A 77 19.39 30.75 -28.43
N LEU A 78 18.32 30.96 -27.67
CA LEU A 78 17.03 30.29 -27.89
C LEU A 78 16.48 30.57 -29.28
N ALA A 79 16.58 31.81 -29.78
CA ALA A 79 16.17 32.15 -31.14
C ALA A 79 16.98 31.38 -32.21
N LYS A 80 18.27 31.13 -31.96
CA LYS A 80 19.11 30.26 -32.81
C LYS A 80 18.62 28.82 -32.74
N LYS A 81 18.42 28.26 -31.54
CA LYS A 81 17.94 26.88 -31.35
C LYS A 81 16.54 26.64 -31.90
N GLN A 82 15.64 27.62 -31.82
CA GLN A 82 14.33 27.55 -32.45
C GLN A 82 14.43 27.38 -33.98
N LYS A 83 15.39 28.06 -34.64
CA LYS A 83 15.63 27.89 -36.09
C LYS A 83 16.27 26.54 -36.42
N GLU A 84 17.02 25.97 -35.49
CA GLU A 84 17.56 24.61 -35.57
C GLU A 84 16.50 23.54 -35.27
N GLY A 85 15.28 23.94 -34.89
CA GLY A 85 14.12 23.06 -34.72
C GLY A 85 13.82 22.68 -33.27
N ALA A 86 14.33 23.42 -32.28
CA ALA A 86 14.03 23.20 -30.87
C ALA A 86 12.52 23.28 -30.59
N ASP A 87 12.00 22.30 -29.85
CA ASP A 87 10.62 22.27 -29.38
C ASP A 87 10.51 22.82 -27.95
N PHE A 88 10.09 24.09 -27.83
CA PHE A 88 9.93 24.74 -26.52
C PHE A 88 8.73 24.24 -25.71
N ASN A 89 7.88 23.40 -26.31
CA ASN A 89 6.74 22.76 -25.66
C ASN A 89 7.07 21.34 -25.17
N ALA A 90 8.27 20.84 -25.44
CA ALA A 90 8.76 19.59 -24.86
C ALA A 90 8.82 19.70 -23.33
N TYR A 91 8.60 18.58 -22.64
CA TYR A 91 8.72 18.49 -21.19
C TYR A 91 10.12 18.02 -20.78
N ARG A 92 10.74 18.77 -19.88
CA ARG A 92 11.94 18.38 -19.14
C ARG A 92 11.79 18.81 -17.68
N HIS A 93 12.11 17.96 -16.71
CA HIS A 93 11.93 18.22 -15.26
C HIS A 93 10.55 18.77 -14.89
N LYS A 94 9.49 18.06 -15.28
CA LYS A 94 8.10 18.41 -14.93
C LYS A 94 7.70 19.83 -15.36
N GLY A 95 8.14 20.24 -16.54
CA GLY A 95 7.81 21.56 -17.10
C GLY A 95 8.33 21.77 -18.52
N THR A 96 7.69 22.69 -19.23
CA THR A 96 8.22 23.21 -20.50
C THR A 96 9.24 24.32 -20.23
N LEU A 97 9.93 24.78 -21.27
CA LEU A 97 10.91 25.87 -21.16
C LEU A 97 10.28 27.16 -20.59
N LEU A 98 9.00 27.40 -20.90
CA LEU A 98 8.21 28.50 -20.33
C LEU A 98 7.99 28.35 -18.82
N HIS A 99 7.67 27.13 -18.35
CA HIS A 99 7.47 26.87 -16.92
C HIS A 99 8.74 27.18 -16.12
N HIS A 100 9.89 26.74 -16.61
CA HIS A 100 11.17 26.99 -15.94
C HIS A 100 11.55 28.47 -15.96
N ALA A 101 11.37 29.18 -17.08
CA ALA A 101 11.58 30.63 -17.12
C ALA A 101 10.73 31.39 -16.08
N ILE A 102 9.47 30.98 -15.87
CA ILE A 102 8.58 31.57 -14.86
C ILE A 102 9.04 31.26 -13.43
N ARG A 103 9.38 30.00 -13.12
CA ARG A 103 9.85 29.56 -11.79
C ARG A 103 11.06 30.38 -11.36
N VAL A 104 12.05 30.45 -12.23
CA VAL A 104 13.34 31.12 -11.98
C VAL A 104 13.19 32.65 -11.97
N GLY A 105 12.18 33.19 -12.66
CA GLY A 105 11.95 34.63 -12.76
C GLY A 105 12.69 35.28 -13.92
N PHE A 106 13.00 34.51 -14.95
CA PHE A 106 13.51 35.00 -16.22
C PHE A 106 12.37 35.64 -17.02
N GLU A 107 12.00 36.84 -16.59
CA GLU A 107 10.81 37.55 -17.06
C GLU A 107 10.91 37.91 -18.55
N LYS A 108 12.09 38.34 -19.02
CA LYS A 108 12.29 38.68 -20.43
C LYS A 108 12.21 37.43 -21.30
N THR A 109 12.79 36.34 -20.81
CA THR A 109 12.81 35.04 -21.49
C THR A 109 11.40 34.46 -21.57
N ALA A 110 10.64 34.48 -20.48
CA ALA A 110 9.26 34.01 -20.45
C ALA A 110 8.35 34.81 -21.40
N LEU A 111 8.44 36.14 -21.40
CA LEU A 111 7.70 37.00 -22.33
C LEU A 111 8.09 36.73 -23.80
N TRP A 112 9.38 36.47 -24.04
CA TRP A 112 9.85 36.09 -25.36
C TRP A 112 9.30 34.72 -25.79
N LEU A 113 9.33 33.71 -24.93
CA LEU A 113 8.79 32.38 -25.21
C LEU A 113 7.30 32.42 -25.55
N LEU A 114 6.51 33.19 -24.79
CA LEU A 114 5.09 33.42 -25.08
C LEU A 114 4.87 34.03 -26.47
N LYS A 115 5.68 35.03 -26.84
CA LYS A 115 5.62 35.67 -28.15
C LYS A 115 6.02 34.73 -29.30
N ASN A 116 6.78 33.68 -29.00
CA ASN A 116 7.34 32.76 -29.99
C ASN A 116 6.68 31.36 -29.95
N GLY A 117 5.43 31.28 -29.45
CA GLY A 117 4.59 30.09 -29.62
C GLY A 117 4.69 29.04 -28.52
N ALA A 118 5.20 29.40 -27.34
CA ALA A 118 5.08 28.54 -26.16
C ALA A 118 3.60 28.36 -25.77
N ASP A 119 3.15 27.12 -25.63
CA ASP A 119 1.78 26.77 -25.28
C ASP A 119 1.56 26.98 -23.77
N THR A 120 0.60 27.83 -23.44
CA THR A 120 0.27 28.23 -22.07
C THR A 120 -0.68 27.26 -21.37
N SER A 121 -1.27 26.33 -22.12
CA SER A 121 -2.24 25.33 -21.62
C SER A 121 -1.59 24.03 -21.15
N LEU A 122 -0.32 23.82 -21.53
CA LEU A 122 0.48 22.71 -21.03
C LEU A 122 0.74 22.90 -19.52
N GLY A 123 0.51 21.86 -18.73
CA GLY A 123 0.79 21.81 -17.29
C GLY A 123 0.74 20.37 -16.78
N GLU A 124 1.62 20.01 -15.84
CA GLU A 124 1.54 18.74 -15.09
C GLU A 124 0.84 19.02 -13.75
N CYS A 125 0.05 18.07 -13.22
CA CYS A 125 -0.70 18.21 -11.96
C CYS A 125 -1.64 19.45 -11.91
N ASN A 126 -2.26 19.82 -13.04
CA ASN A 126 -3.12 21.01 -13.21
C ASN A 126 -2.41 22.36 -13.02
N GLU A 127 -1.08 22.39 -12.95
CA GLU A 127 -0.33 23.65 -12.87
C GLU A 127 0.06 24.16 -14.27
N VAL A 128 -0.78 25.00 -14.84
CA VAL A 128 -0.52 25.69 -16.12
C VAL A 128 0.30 26.96 -15.90
N ALA A 129 0.85 27.53 -16.98
CA ALA A 129 1.67 28.76 -16.91
C ALA A 129 1.02 29.91 -16.11
N LEU A 130 -0.31 30.07 -16.19
CA LEU A 130 -1.03 31.11 -15.46
C LEU A 130 -1.07 30.87 -13.94
N SER A 131 -1.37 29.65 -13.49
CA SER A 131 -1.39 29.33 -12.05
C SER A 131 0.01 29.45 -11.45
N LEU A 132 1.04 29.04 -12.20
CA LEU A 132 2.43 29.18 -11.80
C LEU A 132 2.84 30.65 -11.66
N CYS A 133 2.45 31.52 -12.59
CA CYS A 133 2.73 32.96 -12.51
C CYS A 133 2.13 33.62 -11.26
N VAL A 134 0.90 33.25 -10.89
CA VAL A 134 0.21 33.76 -9.70
C VAL A 134 0.93 33.32 -8.42
N ARG A 135 1.29 32.03 -8.34
CA ARG A 135 1.99 31.47 -7.17
C ARG A 135 3.39 32.05 -6.99
N SER A 136 4.11 32.28 -8.09
CA SER A 136 5.47 32.83 -8.08
C SER A 136 5.51 34.37 -8.12
N HIS A 137 4.39 35.06 -7.93
CA HIS A 137 4.28 36.52 -7.91
C HIS A 137 4.89 37.21 -9.17
N ARG A 138 4.61 36.66 -10.35
CA ARG A 138 5.12 37.17 -11.65
C ARG A 138 4.08 38.06 -12.33
N ASP A 139 3.82 39.23 -11.76
CA ASP A 139 2.71 40.11 -12.16
C ASP A 139 2.74 40.50 -13.65
N ARG A 140 3.92 40.87 -14.19
CA ARG A 140 4.06 41.26 -15.60
C ARG A 140 3.82 40.13 -16.60
N ILE A 141 4.18 38.89 -16.24
CA ILE A 141 3.90 37.71 -17.07
C ILE A 141 2.41 37.34 -16.96
N THR A 142 1.84 37.45 -15.76
CA THR A 142 0.41 37.26 -15.51
C THR A 142 -0.43 38.21 -16.36
N GLU A 143 -0.05 39.50 -16.42
CA GLU A 143 -0.69 40.49 -17.28
C GLU A 143 -0.58 40.13 -18.77
N ALA A 144 0.58 39.61 -19.22
CA ALA A 144 0.76 39.18 -20.60
C ALA A 144 -0.11 37.94 -20.95
N LEU A 145 -0.26 37.00 -20.02
CA LEU A 145 -1.10 35.82 -20.17
C LEU A 145 -2.60 36.16 -20.15
N VAL A 146 -3.04 37.05 -19.26
CA VAL A 146 -4.45 37.49 -19.14
C VAL A 146 -4.84 38.48 -20.24
N GLY A 147 -3.89 39.32 -20.68
CA GLY A 147 -4.10 40.36 -21.70
C GLY A 147 -3.99 39.85 -23.15
N SER A 148 -3.41 38.68 -23.37
CA SER A 148 -3.34 38.07 -24.70
C SER A 148 -4.62 37.29 -25.02
N LYS A 149 -5.23 37.57 -26.18
CA LYS A 149 -6.31 36.76 -26.78
C LYS A 149 -5.77 35.41 -27.28
N LEU A 150 -5.09 34.64 -26.43
CA LEU A 150 -4.48 33.35 -26.75
C LEU A 150 -5.15 32.20 -25.97
N ASN A 151 -6.49 32.15 -25.97
CA ASN A 151 -7.20 30.92 -25.66
C ASN A 151 -8.60 30.90 -26.33
N PRO A 152 -8.95 29.90 -27.17
CA PRO A 152 -10.32 29.64 -27.53
C PRO A 152 -10.92 28.67 -26.50
N SER A 153 -11.86 29.15 -25.68
CA SER A 153 -12.82 28.27 -25.01
C SER A 153 -14.21 28.90 -24.92
N PRO A 154 -15.29 28.09 -24.94
CA PRO A 154 -16.64 28.46 -25.36
C PRO A 154 -17.43 29.26 -24.30
N PRO A 155 -18.55 29.92 -24.66
CA PRO A 155 -19.00 31.10 -23.96
C PRO A 155 -19.84 30.76 -22.71
N ALA A 156 -19.41 31.24 -21.55
CA ALA A 156 -20.29 31.39 -20.40
C ALA A 156 -21.05 32.72 -20.47
N LYS A 157 -22.36 32.64 -20.20
CA LYS A 157 -23.39 33.65 -20.46
C LYS A 157 -23.33 34.85 -19.50
N LYS A 158 -23.51 36.04 -20.11
CA LYS A 158 -24.19 37.27 -19.65
C LYS A 158 -23.85 37.86 -18.26
N THR A 159 -23.15 38.99 -18.32
CA THR A 159 -23.04 40.04 -17.28
C THR A 159 -24.37 40.77 -17.03
N PRO A 160 -24.59 41.28 -15.80
CA PRO A 160 -25.20 42.59 -15.57
C PRO A 160 -24.25 43.53 -14.76
N PRO A 161 -24.55 44.85 -14.70
CA PRO A 161 -23.54 45.88 -14.92
C PRO A 161 -22.87 46.49 -13.68
N LYS A 162 -21.75 47.17 -13.95
CA LYS A 162 -20.88 47.98 -13.08
C LYS A 162 -21.62 48.80 -12.01
N ARG A 163 -21.07 48.75 -10.78
CA ARG A 163 -21.19 49.86 -9.82
C ARG A 163 -19.87 50.06 -9.05
N GLU A 164 -19.56 51.33 -8.81
CA GLU A 164 -18.30 51.90 -8.35
C GLU A 164 -17.80 51.38 -6.99
N LEU A 165 -16.48 51.30 -6.85
CA LEU A 165 -15.75 50.91 -5.63
C LEU A 165 -16.03 51.87 -4.45
N PRO A 166 -16.41 51.36 -3.26
CA PRO A 166 -16.25 52.09 -2.01
C PRO A 166 -14.88 51.80 -1.36
N LYS A 167 -14.40 52.79 -0.60
CA LYS A 167 -13.16 52.84 0.19
C LYS A 167 -12.96 51.60 1.10
N PRO A 168 -11.70 51.26 1.47
CA PRO A 168 -11.39 50.02 2.19
C PRO A 168 -12.04 50.01 3.58
N THR A 169 -12.89 49.02 3.81
CA THR A 169 -13.35 48.61 5.14
C THR A 169 -12.25 47.76 5.81
N PRO A 170 -12.12 47.74 7.15
CA PRO A 170 -11.14 46.89 7.83
C PRO A 170 -11.35 45.42 7.44
N PRO A 171 -10.32 44.56 7.51
CA PRO A 171 -10.43 43.18 7.08
C PRO A 171 -11.58 42.51 7.85
N ARG A 172 -12.54 41.96 7.10
CA ARG A 172 -13.56 41.07 7.66
C ARG A 172 -12.81 39.96 8.40
N GLU A 173 -13.01 39.88 9.72
CA GLU A 173 -12.56 38.75 10.51
C GLU A 173 -13.04 37.47 9.83
N GLY A 174 -12.10 36.59 9.48
CA GLY A 174 -12.40 35.31 8.84
C GLY A 174 -13.36 34.44 9.69
N PRO A 175 -13.87 33.35 9.12
CA PRO A 175 -14.69 32.41 9.86
C PRO A 175 -13.92 31.90 11.10
N VAL A 176 -14.60 31.85 12.25
CA VAL A 176 -14.09 31.18 13.46
C VAL A 176 -14.40 29.71 13.28
N THR A 177 -13.36 28.91 13.14
CA THR A 177 -13.40 27.45 12.93
C THR A 177 -12.47 26.77 13.92
N GLY A 178 -12.63 25.46 14.09
CA GLY A 178 -11.70 24.63 14.89
C GLY A 178 -10.24 24.83 14.45
N SER A 179 -9.98 24.97 13.14
CA SER A 179 -8.63 25.23 12.62
C SER A 179 -8.02 26.56 13.08
N THR A 180 -8.81 27.63 13.12
CA THR A 180 -8.34 28.95 13.58
C THR A 180 -8.11 28.99 15.09
N ILE A 181 -8.93 28.25 15.85
CA ILE A 181 -8.77 28.06 17.30
C ILE A 181 -7.49 27.26 17.59
N TRP A 182 -7.25 26.18 16.84
CA TRP A 182 -6.04 25.36 16.93
C TRP A 182 -4.78 26.19 16.66
N ALA A 183 -4.75 26.96 15.57
CA ALA A 183 -3.62 27.81 15.23
C ALA A 183 -3.31 28.84 16.34
N ALA A 184 -4.32 29.37 17.02
CA ALA A 184 -4.13 30.29 18.15
C ALA A 184 -3.58 29.57 19.40
N LEU A 185 -4.02 28.34 19.67
CA LEU A 185 -3.50 27.49 20.75
C LEU A 185 -2.04 27.08 20.52
N GLU A 186 -1.66 26.77 19.28
CA GLU A 186 -0.28 26.43 18.90
C GLU A 186 0.67 27.61 19.12
N LYS A 187 0.26 28.80 18.65
CA LYS A 187 1.05 30.03 18.75
C LYS A 187 1.10 30.62 20.17
N GLY A 188 0.31 30.08 21.11
CA GLY A 188 0.18 30.64 22.46
C GLY A 188 -0.59 31.96 22.51
N GLU A 189 -1.29 32.31 21.43
CA GLU A 189 -2.06 33.56 21.26
C GLU A 189 -3.53 33.39 21.64
N PHE A 190 -3.93 32.24 22.19
CA PHE A 190 -5.33 31.87 22.44
C PHE A 190 -6.12 32.92 23.23
N GLU A 191 -5.55 33.49 24.30
CA GLU A 191 -6.23 34.51 25.10
C GLU A 191 -6.44 35.83 24.35
N GLU A 192 -5.53 36.18 23.45
CA GLU A 192 -5.65 37.35 22.60
C GLU A 192 -6.63 37.10 21.46
N TYR A 193 -6.63 35.89 20.90
CA TYR A 193 -7.60 35.44 19.93
C TYR A 193 -9.03 35.45 20.51
N LEU A 194 -9.25 34.89 21.71
CA LEU A 194 -10.55 34.93 22.39
C LEU A 194 -11.01 36.36 22.69
N ARG A 195 -10.09 37.26 23.07
CA ARG A 195 -10.42 38.69 23.29
C ARG A 195 -10.85 39.41 22.00
N ARG A 196 -10.39 38.95 20.84
CA ARG A 196 -10.74 39.53 19.53
C ARG A 196 -12.02 38.93 18.94
N GLN A 197 -12.42 37.73 19.37
CA GLN A 197 -13.64 37.07 18.87
C GLN A 197 -14.83 37.28 19.80
N SER A 198 -16.06 37.27 19.27
CA SER A 198 -17.25 37.25 20.12
C SER A 198 -17.44 35.86 20.76
N PRO A 199 -17.77 35.75 22.06
CA PRO A 199 -17.99 34.47 22.74
C PRO A 199 -18.95 33.53 22.00
N GLN A 200 -20.02 34.06 21.40
CA GLN A 200 -21.02 33.28 20.67
C GLN A 200 -20.47 32.63 19.39
N ARG A 201 -19.47 33.26 18.73
CA ARG A 201 -18.83 32.71 17.52
C ARG A 201 -17.85 31.60 17.88
N VAL A 202 -17.12 31.76 18.98
CA VAL A 202 -16.24 30.71 19.51
C VAL A 202 -17.08 29.53 19.97
N GLU A 203 -18.17 29.78 20.70
CA GLU A 203 -19.07 28.72 21.15
C GLU A 203 -19.77 28.01 19.99
N ALA A 204 -20.19 28.73 18.95
CA ALA A 204 -20.75 28.11 17.74
C ALA A 204 -19.74 27.24 16.99
N ALA A 205 -18.48 27.67 16.90
CA ALA A 205 -17.41 26.88 16.29
C ALA A 205 -17.06 25.63 17.11
N LEU A 206 -17.09 25.74 18.44
CA LEU A 206 -16.86 24.61 19.35
C LEU A 206 -18.08 23.68 19.49
N ALA A 207 -19.28 24.15 19.13
CA ALA A 207 -20.49 23.33 19.06
C ALA A 207 -20.62 22.52 17.77
N ASP A 208 -19.77 22.80 16.76
CA ASP A 208 -19.62 21.99 15.56
C ASP A 208 -18.80 20.75 15.88
N GLU A 209 -19.44 19.58 15.74
CA GLU A 209 -18.87 18.30 16.15
C GLU A 209 -17.64 17.91 15.30
N SER A 210 -17.61 18.29 14.02
CA SER A 210 -16.51 17.95 13.11
C SER A 210 -15.24 18.76 13.41
N ASP A 211 -15.42 20.06 13.68
CA ASP A 211 -14.32 20.97 13.98
C ASP A 211 -13.74 20.72 15.38
N THR A 212 -14.59 20.46 16.38
CA THR A 212 -14.13 20.17 17.74
C THR A 212 -13.47 18.81 17.84
N ARG A 213 -13.98 17.79 17.13
CA ARG A 213 -13.32 16.48 17.04
C ARG A 213 -11.93 16.61 16.45
N ARG A 214 -11.78 17.35 15.35
CA ARG A 214 -10.46 17.59 14.73
C ARG A 214 -9.50 18.31 15.67
N LEU A 215 -10.02 19.23 16.47
CA LEU A 215 -9.24 19.96 17.46
C LEU A 215 -8.76 19.07 18.62
N LEU A 216 -9.63 18.20 19.15
CA LEU A 216 -9.29 17.19 20.17
C LEU A 216 -8.24 16.20 19.66
N HIS A 217 -8.45 15.68 18.45
CA HIS A 217 -7.53 14.75 17.80
C HIS A 217 -6.14 15.38 17.59
N ASN A 218 -6.09 16.62 17.08
CA ASN A 218 -4.83 17.35 16.94
C ASN A 218 -4.15 17.55 18.30
N MET A 219 -4.89 17.94 19.34
CA MET A 219 -4.33 18.06 20.69
C MET A 219 -3.73 16.75 21.20
N ALA A 220 -4.40 15.62 20.97
CA ALA A 220 -3.90 14.31 21.35
C ALA A 220 -2.61 13.99 20.59
N MET A 221 -2.57 14.17 19.27
CA MET A 221 -1.42 13.77 18.46
C MET A 221 -0.16 14.64 18.65
N HIS A 222 -0.24 15.82 19.28
CA HIS A 222 0.89 16.72 19.48
C HIS A 222 1.56 16.58 20.88
N HIS A 223 2.84 16.15 20.89
CA HIS A 223 3.62 15.84 22.10
C HIS A 223 3.97 17.02 23.04
N ALA A 224 3.63 18.27 22.72
CA ALA A 224 4.02 19.44 23.52
C ALA A 224 2.84 20.07 24.28
N LYS A 225 2.80 19.85 25.61
CA LYS A 225 1.87 20.48 26.60
C LYS A 225 0.34 20.28 26.35
N PRO A 226 -0.13 19.06 26.02
CA PRO A 226 -1.54 18.78 25.69
C PRO A 226 -2.53 19.20 26.79
N TYR A 227 -2.25 18.88 28.06
CA TYR A 227 -3.17 19.10 29.17
C TYR A 227 -3.51 20.58 29.43
N SER A 228 -2.49 21.45 29.45
CA SER A 228 -2.70 22.89 29.71
C SER A 228 -3.51 23.61 28.61
N ARG A 229 -3.44 23.10 27.36
CA ARG A 229 -4.22 23.61 26.22
C ARG A 229 -5.67 23.16 26.33
N TRP A 230 -5.87 21.89 26.71
CA TRP A 230 -7.19 21.34 26.98
C TRP A 230 -7.91 22.10 28.10
N GLN A 231 -7.28 22.33 29.25
CA GLN A 231 -7.90 23.06 30.36
C GLN A 231 -8.39 24.47 29.95
N ARG A 232 -7.60 25.20 29.14
CA ARG A 232 -8.00 26.52 28.63
C ARG A 232 -9.17 26.44 27.66
N LEU A 233 -9.21 25.42 26.82
CA LEU A 233 -10.33 25.19 25.92
C LEU A 233 -11.62 24.87 26.69
N VAL A 234 -11.54 24.01 27.72
CA VAL A 234 -12.68 23.69 28.59
C VAL A 234 -13.19 24.93 29.31
N GLN A 235 -12.30 25.79 29.82
CA GLN A 235 -12.68 27.06 30.44
C GLN A 235 -13.37 28.02 29.45
N ALA A 236 -13.04 27.94 28.17
CA ALA A 236 -13.68 28.72 27.11
C ALA A 236 -15.03 28.13 26.66
N MET A 237 -15.31 26.85 26.94
CA MET A 237 -16.58 26.19 26.65
C MET A 237 -17.59 26.39 27.79
N GLY A 238 -18.83 26.75 27.43
CA GLY A 238 -19.94 26.68 28.39
C GLY A 238 -20.23 25.22 28.79
N PRO A 239 -20.79 24.95 30.00
CA PRO A 239 -21.06 23.59 30.46
C PRO A 239 -21.95 22.74 29.53
N ALA A 240 -22.89 23.38 28.83
CA ALA A 240 -23.77 22.71 27.87
C ALA A 240 -23.01 22.29 26.60
N THR A 241 -22.14 23.16 26.08
CA THR A 241 -21.29 22.90 24.92
C THR A 241 -20.26 21.83 25.24
N TYR A 242 -19.63 21.92 26.43
CA TYR A 242 -18.72 20.88 26.91
C TYR A 242 -19.40 19.51 26.96
N ARG A 243 -20.57 19.41 27.60
CA ARG A 243 -21.34 18.16 27.67
C ARG A 243 -21.64 17.59 26.29
N LYS A 244 -22.01 18.43 25.32
CA LYS A 244 -22.32 17.99 23.96
C LYS A 244 -21.08 17.41 23.26
N VAL A 245 -19.93 18.05 23.42
CA VAL A 245 -18.66 17.66 22.81
C VAL A 245 -18.14 16.33 23.37
N VAL A 246 -18.20 16.16 24.70
CA VAL A 246 -17.65 14.96 25.36
C VAL A 246 -18.61 13.77 25.36
N ASP A 247 -19.85 13.95 24.90
CA ASP A 247 -20.82 12.86 24.73
C ASP A 247 -20.71 12.21 23.34
N ASP A 248 -19.48 12.03 22.89
CA ASP A 248 -19.08 11.35 21.65
C ASP A 248 -17.95 10.36 21.95
N GLU A 249 -18.00 9.19 21.32
CA GLU A 249 -17.08 8.09 21.61
C GLU A 249 -15.62 8.44 21.21
N ALA A 250 -15.43 9.11 20.06
CA ALA A 250 -14.10 9.50 19.62
C ALA A 250 -13.53 10.65 20.46
N ALA A 251 -14.38 11.58 20.90
CA ALA A 251 -13.96 12.63 21.83
C ALA A 251 -13.50 12.07 23.18
N ILE A 252 -14.22 11.08 23.74
CA ILE A 252 -13.81 10.40 24.98
C ILE A 252 -12.49 9.65 24.79
N ASP A 253 -12.30 9.00 23.64
CA ASP A 253 -11.04 8.33 23.29
C ASP A 253 -9.85 9.31 23.34
N ASP A 254 -9.94 10.41 22.59
CA ASP A 254 -8.90 11.45 22.56
C ASP A 254 -8.64 12.03 23.97
N LEU A 255 -9.70 12.24 24.77
CA LEU A 255 -9.58 12.75 26.14
C LEU A 255 -8.86 11.77 27.07
N VAL A 256 -9.17 10.48 27.01
CA VAL A 256 -8.47 9.49 27.81
C VAL A 256 -7.01 9.43 27.39
N TRP A 257 -6.74 9.48 26.08
CA TRP A 257 -5.37 9.50 25.57
C TRP A 257 -4.58 10.70 26.09
N LEU A 258 -5.18 11.90 26.10
CA LEU A 258 -4.59 13.15 26.58
C LEU A 258 -4.23 13.12 28.07
N ASN A 259 -5.03 12.43 28.90
CA ASN A 259 -4.95 12.53 30.36
C ASN A 259 -4.36 11.30 31.05
N ARG A 260 -4.35 10.11 30.42
CA ARG A 260 -3.90 8.85 31.05
C ARG A 260 -2.43 8.81 31.49
N GLY A 261 -1.60 9.75 31.01
CA GLY A 261 -0.18 9.82 31.35
C GLY A 261 0.12 10.38 32.74
N ASP A 262 -0.87 10.99 33.41
CA ASP A 262 -0.73 11.60 34.73
C ASP A 262 -1.99 11.34 35.55
N VAL A 263 -1.80 10.87 36.79
CA VAL A 263 -2.88 10.44 37.69
C VAL A 263 -3.79 11.60 38.09
N ASP A 264 -3.21 12.78 38.33
CA ASP A 264 -3.96 13.96 38.77
C ASP A 264 -4.74 14.56 37.60
N HIS A 265 -4.12 14.62 36.41
CA HIS A 265 -4.81 15.07 35.19
C HIS A 265 -5.99 14.16 34.82
N PHE A 266 -5.82 12.84 34.99
CA PHE A 266 -6.90 11.90 34.75
C PHE A 266 -8.02 12.02 35.78
N ALA A 267 -7.68 12.26 37.05
CA ALA A 267 -8.67 12.52 38.10
C ALA A 267 -9.49 13.79 37.78
N ASP A 268 -8.82 14.89 37.43
CA ASP A 268 -9.46 16.15 37.02
C ASP A 268 -10.39 15.95 35.81
N MET A 269 -9.96 15.14 34.84
CA MET A 269 -10.78 14.80 33.68
C MET A 269 -12.05 14.04 34.11
N LEU A 270 -11.93 12.99 34.93
CA LEU A 270 -13.08 12.25 35.45
C LEU A 270 -14.03 13.13 36.27
N ASP A 271 -13.49 14.08 37.06
CA ASP A 271 -14.28 15.04 37.84
C ASP A 271 -15.02 16.07 36.96
N SER A 272 -14.46 16.39 35.80
CA SER A 272 -15.08 17.32 34.85
C SER A 272 -16.22 16.68 34.04
N LEU A 273 -16.21 15.35 33.84
CA LEU A 273 -17.18 14.66 33.01
C LEU A 273 -18.55 14.54 33.71
N PRO A 274 -19.67 14.82 33.01
CA PRO A 274 -21.00 14.51 33.54
C PRO A 274 -21.14 13.01 33.81
N ALA A 275 -21.71 12.64 34.97
CA ALA A 275 -21.82 11.24 35.39
C ALA A 275 -22.53 10.36 34.34
N GLU A 276 -23.56 10.89 33.67
CA GLU A 276 -24.29 10.13 32.64
C GLU A 276 -23.49 9.90 31.35
N VAL A 277 -22.52 10.78 31.05
CA VAL A 277 -21.61 10.63 29.91
C VAL A 277 -20.59 9.55 30.23
N LEU A 278 -19.98 9.62 31.41
CA LEU A 278 -19.02 8.61 31.87
C LEU A 278 -19.65 7.21 31.94
N GLU A 279 -20.89 7.09 32.44
CA GLU A 279 -21.61 5.80 32.46
C GLU A 279 -21.86 5.23 31.06
N ARG A 280 -22.08 6.09 30.05
CA ARG A 280 -22.34 5.65 28.67
C ARG A 280 -21.08 5.19 27.96
N HIS A 281 -19.96 5.88 28.19
CA HIS A 281 -18.68 5.67 27.48
C HIS A 281 -17.63 4.92 28.30
N GLN A 282 -18.05 4.27 29.39
CA GLN A 282 -17.16 3.53 30.29
C GLN A 282 -16.34 2.42 29.58
N GLY A 283 -16.88 1.80 28.53
CA GLY A 283 -16.18 0.79 27.74
C GLY A 283 -15.03 1.39 26.92
N THR A 284 -15.26 2.56 26.32
CA THR A 284 -14.26 3.32 25.58
C THR A 284 -13.12 3.75 26.50
N VAL A 285 -13.44 4.30 27.67
CA VAL A 285 -12.43 4.66 28.69
C VAL A 285 -11.59 3.45 29.08
N LEU A 286 -12.24 2.33 29.42
CA LEU A 286 -11.57 1.10 29.83
C LEU A 286 -10.60 0.59 28.74
N SER A 287 -11.02 0.55 27.47
CA SER A 287 -10.18 0.03 26.38
C SER A 287 -8.88 0.81 26.20
N LYS A 288 -8.88 2.12 26.48
CA LYS A 288 -7.73 3.01 26.30
C LYS A 288 -6.77 3.07 27.48
N LEU A 289 -7.24 2.66 28.66
CA LEU A 289 -6.38 2.47 29.83
C LEU A 289 -5.52 1.19 29.73
N VAL A 290 -5.87 0.24 28.87
CA VAL A 290 -5.30 -1.13 28.83
C VAL A 290 -4.48 -1.39 27.54
N TRP A 291 -3.85 -0.35 26.97
CA TRP A 291 -3.15 -0.46 25.67
C TRP A 291 -2.03 -1.53 25.67
N PRO A 292 -1.91 -2.37 24.63
CA PRO A 292 -0.98 -3.52 24.54
C PRO A 292 0.54 -3.33 24.77
N SER A 293 1.06 -2.11 24.96
CA SER A 293 2.51 -1.85 24.95
C SER A 293 3.03 -1.03 26.14
N GLY A 294 2.22 -0.82 27.16
CA GLY A 294 2.64 -0.17 28.40
C GLY A 294 1.85 -0.73 29.57
N GLU A 295 2.50 -0.85 30.73
CA GLU A 295 1.77 -1.11 31.97
C GLU A 295 0.62 -0.11 32.08
N PRO A 296 -0.62 -0.51 32.36
CA PRO A 296 -1.61 0.46 32.81
C PRO A 296 -0.97 1.19 33.99
N ALA A 297 -0.97 2.52 33.97
CA ALA A 297 -0.63 3.28 35.16
C ALA A 297 -1.62 2.82 36.24
N THR A 298 -1.17 1.91 37.11
CA THR A 298 -2.01 1.10 38.01
C THR A 298 -2.93 2.00 38.83
N ALA A 299 -2.44 3.20 39.18
CA ALA A 299 -3.19 4.26 39.84
C ALA A 299 -4.38 4.83 39.03
N VAL A 300 -4.22 5.02 37.72
CA VAL A 300 -5.27 5.53 36.81
C VAL A 300 -6.43 4.54 36.69
N LEU A 301 -6.11 3.25 36.54
CA LEU A 301 -7.13 2.20 36.46
C LEU A 301 -7.88 2.02 37.79
N GLN A 302 -7.17 2.11 38.92
CA GLN A 302 -7.78 2.12 40.25
C GLN A 302 -8.74 3.30 40.44
N LEU A 303 -8.31 4.51 40.07
CA LEU A 303 -9.15 5.71 40.13
C LEU A 303 -10.42 5.53 39.30
N PHE A 304 -10.30 4.97 38.10
CA PHE A 304 -11.46 4.70 37.26
C PHE A 304 -12.44 3.73 37.93
N TRP A 305 -11.96 2.62 38.51
CA TRP A 305 -12.81 1.68 39.25
C TRP A 305 -13.48 2.28 40.49
N GLU A 306 -12.89 3.30 41.10
CA GLU A 306 -13.49 4.00 42.24
C GLU A 306 -14.61 4.98 41.83
N ARG A 307 -14.66 5.38 40.55
CA ARG A 307 -15.66 6.33 40.02
C ARG A 307 -16.83 5.67 39.30
N ILE A 308 -16.65 4.45 38.79
CA ILE A 308 -17.74 3.71 38.14
C ILE A 308 -18.80 3.28 39.17
N ARG A 309 -20.08 3.34 38.77
CA ARG A 309 -21.22 2.95 39.60
C ARG A 309 -21.87 1.64 39.17
N ARG A 310 -21.50 1.13 38.00
CA ARG A 310 -22.05 -0.09 37.41
C ARG A 310 -20.92 -1.05 37.05
N PRO A 311 -21.19 -2.37 37.05
CA PRO A 311 -20.27 -3.34 36.48
C PRO A 311 -19.92 -3.00 35.03
N LEU A 312 -18.64 -3.08 34.69
CA LEU A 312 -18.13 -2.89 33.34
C LEU A 312 -18.31 -4.19 32.52
N ASP A 313 -18.42 -4.03 31.20
CA ASP A 313 -18.28 -5.14 30.27
C ASP A 313 -16.81 -5.34 29.91
N TYR A 314 -16.32 -6.55 30.11
CA TYR A 314 -14.94 -6.96 29.86
C TYR A 314 -14.82 -7.96 28.69
N SER A 315 -15.88 -8.15 27.91
CA SER A 315 -15.91 -9.06 26.77
C SER A 315 -14.74 -8.85 25.78
N ALA A 316 -14.36 -7.59 25.55
CA ALA A 316 -13.23 -7.21 24.69
C ALA A 316 -11.84 -7.30 25.36
N LEU A 317 -11.78 -7.55 26.68
CA LEU A 317 -10.53 -7.60 27.46
C LEU A 317 -10.48 -8.89 28.32
N PRO A 318 -10.58 -10.08 27.72
CA PRO A 318 -10.66 -11.33 28.46
C PRO A 318 -9.40 -11.65 29.27
N ASN A 319 -8.25 -11.03 28.95
CA ASN A 319 -6.94 -11.26 29.57
C ASN A 319 -6.48 -10.13 30.53
N LEU A 320 -7.38 -9.24 30.94
CA LEU A 320 -7.03 -8.08 31.76
C LEU A 320 -6.40 -8.47 33.11
N ALA A 321 -6.83 -9.59 33.72
CA ALA A 321 -6.25 -10.06 34.97
C ALA A 321 -4.74 -10.33 34.85
N GLY A 322 -4.28 -10.77 33.68
CA GLY A 322 -2.86 -10.98 33.36
C GLY A 322 -2.05 -9.72 33.09
N ARG A 323 -2.69 -8.57 32.91
CA ARG A 323 -2.03 -7.28 32.59
C ARG A 323 -1.92 -6.34 33.78
N ILE A 324 -2.41 -6.75 34.94
CA ILE A 324 -2.42 -5.95 36.16
C ILE A 324 -1.83 -6.75 37.31
N GLN A 325 -1.32 -6.04 38.32
CA GLN A 325 -0.79 -6.67 39.52
C GLN A 325 -1.91 -7.44 40.27
N PRO A 326 -1.66 -8.67 40.77
CA PRO A 326 -2.66 -9.48 41.46
C PRO A 326 -3.32 -8.82 42.68
N GLU A 327 -2.65 -7.86 43.31
CA GLU A 327 -3.18 -7.03 44.40
C GLU A 327 -4.42 -6.23 43.97
N LEU A 328 -4.58 -5.97 42.67
CA LEU A 328 -5.73 -5.28 42.09
C LEU A 328 -6.91 -6.20 41.77
N TRP A 329 -6.72 -7.52 41.74
CA TRP A 329 -7.77 -8.45 41.36
C TRP A 329 -9.06 -8.31 42.17
N PRO A 330 -9.04 -8.07 43.50
CA PRO A 330 -10.27 -7.82 44.25
C PRO A 330 -11.07 -6.64 43.69
N LYS A 331 -10.41 -5.54 43.29
CA LYS A 331 -11.07 -4.38 42.67
C LYS A 331 -11.57 -4.72 41.25
N LEU A 332 -10.77 -5.44 40.45
CA LEU A 332 -11.16 -5.89 39.10
C LEU A 332 -12.41 -6.79 39.13
N TYR A 333 -12.49 -7.73 40.07
CA TYR A 333 -13.69 -8.59 40.20
C TYR A 333 -14.89 -7.80 40.73
N ALA A 334 -14.67 -6.85 41.64
CA ALA A 334 -15.73 -5.96 42.13
C ALA A 334 -16.28 -5.03 41.03
N SER A 335 -15.46 -4.63 40.06
CA SER A 335 -15.87 -3.81 38.91
C SER A 335 -16.62 -4.60 37.82
N GLY A 336 -16.83 -5.92 37.99
CA GLY A 336 -17.67 -6.72 37.09
C GLY A 336 -16.94 -7.73 36.22
N TYR A 337 -15.62 -7.89 36.34
CA TYR A 337 -14.87 -8.90 35.59
C TYR A 337 -15.29 -10.31 36.02
N LYS A 338 -15.59 -11.19 35.06
CA LYS A 338 -16.11 -12.54 35.34
C LYS A 338 -15.21 -13.67 34.88
N ASN A 339 -14.17 -13.40 34.09
CA ASN A 339 -13.34 -14.45 33.55
C ASN A 339 -12.49 -15.09 34.66
N ARG A 340 -12.72 -16.39 34.90
CA ARG A 340 -12.04 -17.21 35.91
C ARG A 340 -11.25 -18.36 35.29
N ASP A 341 -11.21 -18.43 33.97
CA ASP A 341 -10.39 -19.37 33.25
C ASP A 341 -8.94 -18.84 33.19
N PRO A 342 -7.96 -19.51 33.81
CA PRO A 342 -6.58 -19.03 33.84
C PRO A 342 -5.94 -18.88 32.46
N GLU A 343 -6.32 -19.68 31.46
CA GLU A 343 -5.72 -19.60 30.12
C GLU A 343 -6.08 -18.30 29.42
N SER A 344 -7.37 -18.00 29.35
CA SER A 344 -7.85 -16.74 28.74
C SER A 344 -7.62 -15.52 29.63
N ALA A 345 -7.62 -15.66 30.96
CA ALA A 345 -7.52 -14.53 31.89
C ALA A 345 -6.10 -14.02 32.14
N LEU A 346 -5.10 -14.90 32.15
CA LEU A 346 -3.74 -14.54 32.59
C LEU A 346 -2.81 -14.16 31.44
N GLY A 347 -3.13 -14.52 30.20
CA GLY A 347 -2.32 -14.18 29.03
C GLY A 347 -0.83 -14.46 29.26
N CYS A 348 0.00 -13.42 29.14
CA CYS A 348 1.45 -13.51 29.27
C CYS A 348 2.00 -13.43 30.71
N LEU A 349 1.15 -13.24 31.73
CA LEU A 349 1.60 -12.93 33.09
C LEU A 349 2.68 -13.90 33.62
N LEU A 350 2.44 -15.21 33.52
CA LEU A 350 3.37 -16.22 34.03
C LEU A 350 4.64 -16.37 33.18
N ALA A 351 4.53 -16.09 31.88
CA ALA A 351 5.64 -16.13 30.94
C ALA A 351 6.61 -14.96 31.19
N GLU A 352 6.07 -13.76 31.40
CA GLU A 352 6.84 -12.51 31.51
C GLU A 352 7.24 -12.16 32.96
N SER A 353 6.54 -12.70 33.96
CA SER A 353 6.89 -12.47 35.37
C SER A 353 8.22 -13.14 35.74
N SER A 354 8.96 -12.52 36.67
CA SER A 354 10.10 -13.17 37.32
C SER A 354 9.62 -14.37 38.17
N ALA A 355 10.52 -15.30 38.48
CA ALA A 355 10.25 -16.39 39.40
C ALA A 355 9.86 -15.88 40.80
N ALA A 356 10.49 -14.79 41.27
CA ALA A 356 10.18 -14.18 42.55
C ALA A 356 8.75 -13.62 42.58
N ASP A 357 8.31 -13.00 41.48
CA ASP A 357 6.95 -12.51 41.34
C ASP A 357 5.94 -13.65 41.26
N LEU A 358 6.23 -14.71 40.49
CA LEU A 358 5.38 -15.91 40.44
C LEU A 358 5.21 -16.52 41.85
N GLU A 359 6.30 -16.66 42.59
CA GLU A 359 6.30 -17.15 43.99
C GLU A 359 5.42 -16.28 44.89
N ARG A 360 5.56 -14.95 44.78
CA ARG A 360 4.75 -13.97 45.53
C ARG A 360 3.27 -14.05 45.15
N TYR A 361 2.95 -14.21 43.87
CA TYR A 361 1.59 -14.19 43.35
C TYR A 361 0.87 -15.54 43.46
N TRP A 362 1.61 -16.64 43.67
CA TRP A 362 1.06 -17.99 43.68
C TRP A 362 -0.15 -18.19 44.60
N PRO A 363 -0.17 -17.69 45.87
CA PRO A 363 -1.35 -17.83 46.73
C PRO A 363 -2.59 -17.13 46.16
N ALA A 364 -2.41 -15.95 45.56
CA ALA A 364 -3.50 -15.20 44.93
C ALA A 364 -4.01 -15.93 43.66
N LEU A 365 -3.08 -16.46 42.85
CA LEU A 365 -3.40 -17.27 41.67
C LEU A 365 -4.27 -18.46 42.05
N LYS A 366 -3.87 -19.22 43.07
CA LYS A 366 -4.61 -20.36 43.60
C LYS A 366 -6.01 -19.98 44.12
N ALA A 367 -6.12 -18.84 44.78
CA ALA A 367 -7.38 -18.36 45.32
C ALA A 367 -8.37 -17.92 44.22
N GLN A 368 -7.88 -17.29 43.16
CA GLN A 368 -8.74 -16.71 42.12
C GLN A 368 -8.96 -17.66 40.92
N PHE A 369 -8.06 -18.60 40.68
CA PHE A 369 -8.06 -19.52 39.54
C PHE A 369 -7.87 -20.97 40.01
N PRO A 370 -8.96 -21.69 40.35
CA PRO A 370 -8.87 -23.04 40.90
C PRO A 370 -8.14 -24.05 39.99
N ALA A 371 -8.20 -23.85 38.67
CA ALA A 371 -7.55 -24.70 37.67
C ALA A 371 -6.08 -24.34 37.39
N ILE A 372 -5.48 -23.37 38.10
CA ILE A 372 -4.12 -22.90 37.79
C ILE A 372 -3.06 -24.00 37.84
N ASP A 373 -3.20 -25.00 38.73
CA ASP A 373 -2.27 -26.14 38.79
C ASP A 373 -2.28 -26.99 37.53
N GLN A 374 -3.34 -26.92 36.72
CA GLN A 374 -3.46 -27.71 35.50
C GLN A 374 -2.82 -27.00 34.30
N VAL A 375 -2.67 -25.68 34.39
CA VAL A 375 -2.29 -24.83 33.25
C VAL A 375 -1.04 -23.97 33.51
N ALA A 376 -0.54 -23.89 34.74
CA ALA A 376 0.61 -23.05 35.05
C ALA A 376 1.87 -23.42 34.23
N PRO A 377 2.22 -24.70 34.01
CA PRO A 377 3.38 -25.05 33.20
C PRO A 377 3.26 -24.58 31.75
N GLN A 378 2.09 -24.73 31.12
CA GLN A 378 1.88 -24.24 29.76
C GLN A 378 1.91 -22.71 29.67
N LEU A 379 1.43 -22.01 30.68
CA LEU A 379 1.47 -20.53 30.74
C LEU A 379 2.89 -20.01 30.96
N VAL A 380 3.70 -20.66 31.80
CA VAL A 380 5.14 -20.34 31.94
C VAL A 380 5.89 -20.57 30.63
N LEU A 381 5.50 -21.60 29.86
CA LEU A 381 6.15 -22.00 28.62
C LEU A 381 5.62 -21.30 27.37
N LEU A 382 4.80 -20.25 27.49
CA LEU A 382 4.23 -19.55 26.34
C LEU A 382 5.29 -19.09 25.34
N HIS A 383 6.46 -18.60 25.78
CA HIS A 383 7.57 -18.19 24.88
C HIS A 383 8.08 -19.29 23.95
N TYR A 384 7.86 -20.55 24.32
CA TYR A 384 8.21 -21.70 23.50
C TYR A 384 7.07 -22.14 22.59
N ARG A 385 5.88 -21.54 22.68
CA ARG A 385 4.71 -21.89 21.86
C ARG A 385 4.61 -21.00 20.63
N PRO A 386 4.03 -21.51 19.52
CA PRO A 386 3.71 -20.70 18.36
C PRO A 386 2.72 -19.58 18.60
N GLY A 387 2.97 -18.43 17.95
CA GLY A 387 2.02 -17.32 17.88
C GLY A 387 1.86 -16.51 19.17
N THR A 388 2.73 -16.72 20.18
CA THR A 388 2.61 -15.97 21.43
C THR A 388 3.09 -14.52 21.27
N PRO A 389 2.35 -13.52 21.78
CA PRO A 389 2.83 -12.14 21.82
C PRO A 389 3.78 -11.86 22.99
N CYS A 390 4.03 -12.85 23.87
CA CYS A 390 4.77 -12.62 25.11
C CYS A 390 6.25 -12.32 24.83
N ARG A 391 6.74 -11.22 25.41
CA ARG A 391 8.11 -10.69 25.26
C ARG A 391 8.90 -10.90 26.55
N ASN A 392 10.23 -10.80 26.49
CA ASN A 392 11.15 -10.97 27.63
C ASN A 392 11.28 -12.44 28.07
N TYR A 393 12.25 -13.10 27.46
CA TYR A 393 12.58 -14.49 27.73
C TYR A 393 13.97 -14.59 28.36
N GLU A 394 14.05 -15.26 29.51
CA GLU A 394 15.32 -15.65 30.14
C GLU A 394 15.25 -17.12 30.59
N SER A 395 16.20 -17.94 30.11
CA SER A 395 16.28 -19.37 30.44
C SER A 395 16.38 -19.62 31.95
N GLY A 396 17.14 -18.78 32.65
CA GLY A 396 17.31 -18.87 34.11
C GLY A 396 16.01 -18.67 34.87
N GLU A 397 15.21 -17.68 34.46
CA GLU A 397 13.91 -17.41 35.09
C GLU A 397 12.89 -18.50 34.79
N THR A 398 12.88 -19.03 33.55
CA THR A 398 12.04 -20.19 33.19
C THR A 398 12.37 -21.40 34.05
N LEU A 399 13.66 -21.72 34.20
CA LEU A 399 14.13 -22.83 35.04
C LEU A 399 13.64 -22.69 36.50
N ARG A 400 13.78 -21.49 37.08
CA ARG A 400 13.34 -21.20 38.44
C ARG A 400 11.83 -21.32 38.59
N LYS A 401 11.05 -20.77 37.65
CA LYS A 401 9.59 -20.87 37.64
C LYS A 401 9.11 -22.32 37.61
N LEU A 402 9.61 -23.13 36.68
CA LEU A 402 9.24 -24.56 36.59
C LEU A 402 9.66 -25.35 37.83
N THR A 403 10.84 -25.03 38.39
CA THR A 403 11.30 -25.65 39.63
C THR A 403 10.38 -25.33 40.80
N PHE A 404 9.95 -24.07 40.93
CA PHE A 404 8.97 -23.63 41.91
C PHE A 404 7.63 -24.36 41.72
N LEU A 405 7.07 -24.40 40.50
CA LEU A 405 5.82 -25.11 40.23
C LEU A 405 5.88 -26.58 40.67
N ARG A 406 7.01 -27.26 40.40
CA ARG A 406 7.24 -28.63 40.87
C ARG A 406 7.26 -28.74 42.39
N GLN A 407 7.86 -27.79 43.09
CA GLN A 407 7.84 -27.73 44.56
C GLN A 407 6.43 -27.51 45.12
N GLN A 408 5.56 -26.82 44.37
CA GLN A 408 4.14 -26.67 44.70
C GLN A 408 3.29 -27.91 44.36
N GLY A 409 3.90 -28.98 43.83
CA GLY A 409 3.20 -30.22 43.47
C GLY A 409 2.48 -30.17 42.13
N VAL A 410 2.76 -29.17 41.29
CA VAL A 410 2.19 -29.07 39.93
C VAL A 410 2.83 -30.14 39.03
N THR A 411 2.01 -30.99 38.43
CA THR A 411 2.44 -32.12 37.58
C THR A 411 1.81 -32.13 36.19
N SER A 412 1.01 -31.12 35.86
CA SER A 412 0.37 -31.02 34.55
C SER A 412 1.41 -30.85 33.44
N LYS A 413 1.21 -31.57 32.33
CA LYS A 413 2.09 -31.47 31.16
C LYS A 413 1.61 -30.34 30.23
N ALA A 414 2.55 -29.55 29.73
CA ALA A 414 2.35 -28.59 28.66
C ALA A 414 2.40 -29.29 27.30
N ARG A 415 1.52 -28.84 26.39
CA ARG A 415 1.53 -29.26 25.00
C ARG A 415 2.31 -28.26 24.15
N VAL A 416 2.97 -28.77 23.12
CA VAL A 416 3.60 -28.00 22.03
C VAL A 416 4.72 -27.07 22.47
N LEU A 417 5.95 -27.33 22.02
CA LEU A 417 7.06 -26.39 22.11
C LEU A 417 7.80 -26.32 20.78
N ARG A 418 8.41 -25.18 20.48
CA ARG A 418 9.37 -25.00 19.39
C ARG A 418 10.60 -25.84 19.71
N GLU A 419 10.69 -27.03 19.11
CA GLU A 419 11.81 -27.96 19.35
C GLU A 419 13.17 -27.27 19.11
N GLU A 420 13.26 -26.39 18.13
CA GLU A 420 14.42 -25.54 17.86
C GLU A 420 14.78 -24.60 19.00
N ALA A 421 13.78 -24.00 19.66
CA ALA A 421 14.03 -23.12 20.80
C ALA A 421 14.62 -23.91 21.97
N LEU A 422 14.23 -25.18 22.14
CA LEU A 422 14.75 -26.06 23.19
C LEU A 422 16.20 -26.52 22.94
N LYS A 423 16.62 -26.64 21.68
CA LYS A 423 17.98 -27.10 21.31
C LYS A 423 19.07 -26.13 21.78
N GLY A 424 18.76 -24.83 21.89
CA GLY A 424 19.68 -23.80 22.37
C GLY A 424 19.75 -23.65 23.89
N GLU A 425 18.89 -24.36 24.63
CA GLU A 425 18.77 -24.20 26.08
C GLU A 425 19.82 -24.95 26.89
N SER A 426 20.02 -24.51 28.13
CA SER A 426 20.92 -25.18 29.06
C SER A 426 20.46 -26.61 29.39
N PRO A 427 21.38 -27.56 29.61
CA PRO A 427 21.04 -28.93 30.00
C PRO A 427 20.14 -29.00 31.25
N GLU A 428 20.34 -28.08 32.20
CA GLU A 428 19.55 -27.97 33.43
C GLU A 428 18.09 -27.63 33.13
N LEU A 429 17.85 -26.69 32.22
CA LEU A 429 16.49 -26.34 31.80
C LEU A 429 15.83 -27.50 31.05
N GLN A 430 16.54 -28.17 30.15
CA GLN A 430 16.02 -29.37 29.45
C GLN A 430 15.62 -30.48 30.44
N GLN A 431 16.40 -30.69 31.50
CA GLN A 431 16.10 -31.68 32.53
C GLN A 431 14.84 -31.32 33.33
N VAL A 432 14.68 -30.04 33.70
CA VAL A 432 13.50 -29.57 34.45
C VAL A 432 12.25 -29.50 33.58
N LEU A 433 12.39 -29.26 32.28
CA LEU A 433 11.29 -29.26 31.31
C LEU A 433 10.67 -30.65 31.11
N ARG A 434 11.50 -31.70 31.05
CA ARG A 434 11.08 -33.04 30.61
C ARG A 434 9.81 -33.58 31.29
N PRO A 435 9.59 -33.46 32.62
CA PRO A 435 8.37 -33.92 33.28
C PRO A 435 7.11 -33.15 32.87
N PHE A 436 7.27 -31.93 32.36
CA PHE A 436 6.19 -31.06 31.88
C PHE A 436 5.92 -31.24 30.38
N LEU A 437 6.64 -32.11 29.65
CA LEU A 437 6.39 -32.34 28.22
C LEU A 437 5.51 -33.57 28.00
N LEU A 438 4.62 -33.50 27.00
CA LEU A 438 3.99 -34.71 26.45
C LEU A 438 5.01 -35.52 25.64
N GLU A 439 4.97 -36.85 25.81
CA GLU A 439 5.74 -37.75 24.95
C GLU A 439 5.02 -37.95 23.59
N LYS A 440 5.77 -38.26 22.52
CA LYS A 440 5.23 -38.42 21.15
C LYS A 440 4.08 -39.45 21.04
N GLY A 441 4.03 -40.45 21.93
CA GLY A 441 2.96 -41.45 21.99
C GLY A 441 1.74 -41.02 22.82
N GLU A 442 1.82 -39.89 23.53
CA GLU A 442 0.74 -39.29 24.33
C GLU A 442 0.02 -38.16 23.57
N ILE A 443 0.49 -37.80 22.36
CA ILE A 443 -0.15 -36.80 21.50
C ILE A 443 -1.45 -37.41 20.93
N PRO A 444 -2.64 -36.88 21.28
CA PRO A 444 -3.88 -37.38 20.70
C PRO A 444 -3.90 -37.21 19.18
N PRO A 445 -4.63 -38.06 18.42
CA PRO A 445 -4.74 -37.91 16.98
C PRO A 445 -5.28 -36.52 16.62
N SER A 446 -4.82 -35.97 15.48
CA SER A 446 -5.28 -34.68 14.97
C SER A 446 -6.80 -34.63 14.91
N ARG A 447 -7.39 -33.70 15.66
CA ARG A 447 -8.82 -33.41 15.66
C ARG A 447 -9.24 -32.81 14.33
N LEU A 448 -8.54 -31.80 13.83
CA LEU A 448 -8.77 -31.26 12.49
C LEU A 448 -7.82 -31.92 11.49
N VAL A 449 -8.41 -32.55 10.47
CA VAL A 449 -7.67 -33.22 9.39
C VAL A 449 -8.11 -32.64 8.05
N GLU A 450 -7.16 -32.25 7.22
CA GLU A 450 -7.38 -31.79 5.86
C GLU A 450 -8.19 -32.82 5.08
N THR A 451 -9.23 -32.35 4.41
CA THR A 451 -10.13 -33.20 3.66
C THR A 451 -10.35 -32.66 2.25
N ARG A 452 -10.87 -33.53 1.39
CA ARG A 452 -11.04 -33.20 -0.03
C ARG A 452 -12.34 -32.42 -0.24
N PRO A 453 -12.27 -31.30 -0.97
CA PRO A 453 -13.47 -30.62 -1.43
C PRO A 453 -14.29 -31.52 -2.35
N ASP A 454 -15.61 -31.52 -2.17
CA ASP A 454 -16.56 -32.25 -3.01
C ASP A 454 -17.32 -31.26 -3.91
N CYS A 455 -16.61 -30.69 -4.88
CA CYS A 455 -17.18 -29.81 -5.90
C CYS A 455 -16.41 -29.92 -7.23
N VAL A 456 -17.08 -29.54 -8.32
CA VAL A 456 -16.53 -29.50 -9.68
C VAL A 456 -16.32 -28.04 -10.07
N PHE A 457 -15.25 -27.74 -10.80
CA PHE A 457 -14.99 -26.40 -11.30
C PHE A 457 -14.69 -26.43 -12.80
N GLU A 458 -15.30 -25.49 -13.51
CA GLU A 458 -14.97 -25.14 -14.88
C GLU A 458 -14.73 -23.63 -14.94
N LEU A 459 -13.58 -23.23 -15.50
CA LEU A 459 -13.34 -21.82 -15.81
C LEU A 459 -14.20 -21.45 -17.02
N ASN A 460 -15.43 -20.99 -16.78
CA ASN A 460 -16.29 -20.48 -17.85
C ASN A 460 -15.89 -19.07 -18.30
N ASP A 461 -16.50 -18.58 -19.38
CA ASP A 461 -16.17 -17.28 -19.96
C ASP A 461 -16.44 -16.09 -19.03
N ASN A 462 -17.43 -16.20 -18.13
CA ASN A 462 -17.74 -15.14 -17.17
C ASN A 462 -16.64 -14.99 -16.13
N PHE A 463 -16.22 -16.10 -15.51
CA PHE A 463 -15.07 -16.09 -14.60
C PHE A 463 -13.80 -15.66 -15.32
N TYR A 464 -13.55 -16.17 -16.52
CA TYR A 464 -12.36 -15.83 -17.29
C TYR A 464 -12.29 -14.32 -17.56
N ARG A 465 -13.33 -13.73 -18.15
CA ARG A 465 -13.38 -12.27 -18.42
C ARG A 465 -13.27 -11.45 -17.16
N ARG A 466 -13.87 -11.89 -16.06
CA ARG A 466 -13.77 -11.18 -14.78
C ARG A 466 -12.34 -11.19 -14.24
N LEU A 467 -11.66 -12.33 -14.31
CA LEU A 467 -10.27 -12.50 -13.87
C LEU A 467 -9.27 -11.70 -14.73
N LEU A 468 -9.56 -11.46 -16.02
CA LEU A 468 -8.75 -10.57 -16.89
C LEU A 468 -8.81 -9.09 -16.50
N HIS A 469 -9.81 -8.70 -15.70
CA HIS A 469 -9.93 -7.36 -15.14
C HIS A 469 -9.68 -7.46 -13.64
N PRO A 470 -8.41 -7.54 -13.20
CA PRO A 470 -8.08 -7.82 -11.81
C PRO A 470 -8.55 -6.72 -10.86
N PHE A 471 -8.97 -5.56 -11.37
CA PHE A 471 -9.54 -4.49 -10.57
C PHE A 471 -11.04 -4.66 -10.34
N VAL A 472 -11.39 -4.95 -9.10
CA VAL A 472 -12.77 -4.85 -8.62
C VAL A 472 -12.99 -3.44 -8.09
N LYS A 473 -13.57 -2.55 -8.91
CA LYS A 473 -14.00 -1.23 -8.44
C LYS A 473 -15.16 -1.35 -7.45
N THR A 474 -15.01 -0.76 -6.28
CA THR A 474 -16.08 -0.34 -5.36
C THR A 474 -16.25 1.18 -5.46
N GLU A 475 -17.23 1.77 -4.75
CA GLU A 475 -17.40 3.24 -4.74
C GLU A 475 -16.22 3.99 -4.10
N GLU A 476 -15.37 3.30 -3.33
CA GLU A 476 -14.30 3.90 -2.52
C GLU A 476 -12.88 3.35 -2.82
N SER A 477 -12.74 2.18 -3.47
CA SER A 477 -11.42 1.57 -3.76
C SER A 477 -11.43 0.53 -4.89
N ALA A 478 -10.24 0.18 -5.41
CA ALA A 478 -10.05 -0.89 -6.39
C ALA A 478 -9.21 -2.04 -5.80
N ASN A 479 -9.79 -3.23 -5.66
CA ASN A 479 -9.04 -4.43 -5.26
C ASN A 479 -8.35 -5.03 -6.48
N LYS A 480 -7.03 -5.22 -6.43
CA LYS A 480 -6.29 -5.96 -7.46
C LYS A 480 -6.28 -7.45 -7.09
N VAL A 481 -6.89 -8.30 -7.90
CA VAL A 481 -6.81 -9.76 -7.77
C VAL A 481 -5.41 -10.22 -8.14
N GLU A 482 -4.72 -10.85 -7.20
CA GLU A 482 -3.38 -11.42 -7.39
C GLU A 482 -3.35 -12.92 -7.17
N THR A 483 -4.18 -13.41 -6.25
CA THR A 483 -4.31 -14.83 -5.95
C THR A 483 -5.72 -15.34 -6.18
N VAL A 484 -5.82 -16.60 -6.60
CA VAL A 484 -7.07 -17.30 -6.85
C VAL A 484 -6.97 -18.71 -6.27
N GLN A 485 -8.03 -19.15 -5.63
CA GLN A 485 -8.16 -20.49 -5.08
C GLN A 485 -9.59 -21.00 -5.28
N LEU A 486 -9.77 -22.30 -5.56
CA LEU A 486 -11.08 -22.93 -5.50
C LEU A 486 -11.56 -23.09 -4.04
N ILE A 487 -12.85 -22.84 -3.81
CA ILE A 487 -13.48 -23.03 -2.50
C ILE A 487 -14.83 -23.74 -2.63
N GLN A 488 -15.09 -24.69 -1.73
CA GLN A 488 -16.39 -25.38 -1.68
C GLN A 488 -17.43 -24.49 -0.99
N ILE A 489 -18.62 -24.38 -1.59
CA ILE A 489 -19.76 -23.66 -1.01
C ILE A 489 -20.79 -24.70 -0.52
N PRO A 490 -21.28 -24.61 0.73
CA PRO A 490 -22.17 -25.64 1.27
C PRO A 490 -23.46 -25.80 0.48
N GLY A 491 -23.74 -27.04 0.09
CA GLY A 491 -24.93 -27.40 -0.69
C GLY A 491 -24.81 -27.16 -2.20
N GLU A 492 -23.65 -26.73 -2.69
CA GLU A 492 -23.41 -26.47 -4.11
C GLU A 492 -22.47 -27.53 -4.70
N ARG A 493 -22.75 -27.94 -5.95
CA ARG A 493 -21.89 -28.87 -6.70
C ARG A 493 -20.76 -28.17 -7.43
N GLU A 494 -20.94 -26.90 -7.76
CA GLU A 494 -19.90 -26.08 -8.40
C GLU A 494 -19.04 -25.42 -7.33
N CYS A 495 -17.72 -25.43 -7.51
CA CYS A 495 -16.83 -24.67 -6.63
C CYS A 495 -16.96 -23.17 -6.90
N GLY A 496 -16.83 -22.36 -5.85
CA GLY A 496 -16.59 -20.94 -5.96
C GLY A 496 -15.10 -20.62 -6.15
N LEU A 497 -14.80 -19.34 -6.39
CA LEU A 497 -13.45 -18.80 -6.37
C LEU A 497 -13.27 -17.94 -5.13
N LEU A 498 -12.29 -18.26 -4.29
CA LEU A 498 -11.72 -17.31 -3.35
C LEU A 498 -10.65 -16.51 -4.10
N VAL A 499 -10.89 -15.21 -4.26
CA VAL A 499 -9.92 -14.29 -4.86
C VAL A 499 -9.33 -13.41 -3.77
N GLY A 500 -8.02 -13.20 -3.83
CA GLY A 500 -7.28 -12.40 -2.86
C GLY A 500 -6.35 -11.41 -3.53
N GLY A 501 -6.09 -10.32 -2.84
CA GLY A 501 -5.04 -9.37 -3.21
C GLY A 501 -5.11 -8.11 -2.36
N PHE A 502 -4.35 -7.11 -2.79
CA PHE A 502 -4.23 -5.86 -2.05
C PHE A 502 -5.32 -4.89 -2.46
N GLU A 503 -5.92 -4.23 -1.47
CA GLU A 503 -6.66 -3.00 -1.72
C GLU A 503 -5.67 -1.97 -2.23
N GLN A 504 -5.77 -1.63 -3.51
CA GLN A 504 -5.14 -0.43 -4.00
C GLN A 504 -6.06 0.70 -3.54
N ILE A 505 -5.69 1.33 -2.43
CA ILE A 505 -6.18 2.67 -2.13
C ILE A 505 -5.75 3.46 -3.35
N ASP A 506 -6.71 3.98 -4.13
CA ASP A 506 -6.42 4.90 -5.23
C ASP A 506 -5.38 5.85 -4.70
N ALA A 507 -4.22 5.87 -5.37
CA ALA A 507 -3.00 6.51 -4.91
C ALA A 507 -3.36 7.72 -4.05
N TYR A 508 -3.01 7.70 -2.76
CA TYR A 508 -2.99 8.91 -1.94
C TYR A 508 -2.51 10.01 -2.87
N GLU A 509 -3.36 11.02 -3.14
CA GLU A 509 -3.04 12.06 -4.10
C GLU A 509 -1.62 12.49 -3.76
N SER A 510 -0.68 12.22 -4.68
CA SER A 510 0.67 12.74 -4.56
C SER A 510 0.49 14.24 -4.56
N GLY A 511 0.52 14.80 -3.36
CA GLY A 511 0.16 16.16 -3.07
C GLY A 511 1.37 16.87 -2.52
N VAL A 512 1.53 18.09 -2.97
CA VAL A 512 2.43 19.04 -2.37
C VAL A 512 1.96 19.28 -0.94
N VAL A 513 2.74 18.85 0.04
CA VAL A 513 2.51 19.19 1.44
C VAL A 513 3.38 20.41 1.74
N ASP A 514 2.76 21.50 2.22
CA ASP A 514 3.50 22.69 2.67
C ASP A 514 4.21 22.37 3.98
N GLY A 515 5.49 22.03 3.88
CA GLY A 515 6.40 21.89 5.02
C GLY A 515 7.12 23.20 5.33
N PHE A 516 7.84 23.23 6.45
CA PHE A 516 8.61 24.41 6.89
C PHE A 516 9.70 24.86 5.87
N ASP A 517 10.04 23.99 4.92
CA ASP A 517 11.04 24.20 3.88
C ASP A 517 10.41 24.46 2.49
N GLY A 518 9.09 24.62 2.42
CA GLY A 518 8.32 24.85 1.20
C GLY A 518 7.53 23.63 0.71
N PRO A 519 6.84 23.78 -0.45
CA PRO A 519 6.06 22.72 -1.06
C PRO A 519 6.96 21.53 -1.38
N THR A 520 6.85 20.46 -0.59
CA THR A 520 7.59 19.22 -0.84
C THR A 520 6.63 18.21 -1.44
N GLU A 521 7.02 17.67 -2.60
CA GLU A 521 6.39 16.48 -3.16
C GLU A 521 6.70 15.34 -2.20
N ASN A 522 5.71 14.92 -1.44
CA ASN A 522 5.90 13.93 -0.41
C ASN A 522 5.85 12.54 -1.05
N PRO A 523 6.99 11.85 -1.27
CA PRO A 523 6.99 10.67 -2.11
C PRO A 523 6.44 9.42 -1.41
N ARG A 524 5.95 9.54 -0.16
CA ARG A 524 5.21 8.56 0.65
C ARG A 524 5.22 9.01 2.12
N ILE A 525 4.11 9.53 2.66
CA ILE A 525 3.89 9.51 4.12
C ILE A 525 2.99 8.33 4.45
N ALA A 526 3.47 7.57 5.44
CA ALA A 526 2.82 6.48 6.16
C ALA A 526 2.05 5.51 5.25
N TYR A 527 2.74 4.44 4.86
CA TYR A 527 2.11 3.18 4.48
C TYR A 527 1.05 2.84 5.54
N ALA A 528 -0.22 3.21 5.31
CA ALA A 528 -1.27 2.30 5.72
C ALA A 528 -0.97 1.06 4.89
N ASP A 529 -0.45 0.02 5.55
CA ASP A 529 -0.17 -1.24 4.88
C ASP A 529 -1.41 -1.60 4.08
N PRO A 530 -1.29 -1.82 2.75
CA PRO A 530 -2.45 -2.16 1.95
C PRO A 530 -3.13 -3.35 2.61
N THR A 531 -4.38 -3.16 3.02
CA THR A 531 -5.10 -4.22 3.72
C THR A 531 -5.46 -5.27 2.69
N ASP A 532 -5.03 -6.51 2.94
CA ASP A 532 -5.46 -7.64 2.14
C ASP A 532 -6.99 -7.72 2.14
N ARG A 533 -7.56 -7.88 0.95
CA ARG A 533 -8.98 -8.11 0.76
C ARG A 533 -9.21 -9.42 0.03
N TYR A 534 -10.12 -10.20 0.58
CA TYR A 534 -10.59 -11.44 0.00
C TYR A 534 -12.05 -11.31 -0.38
N GLU A 535 -12.42 -11.91 -1.51
CA GLU A 535 -13.80 -12.05 -1.93
C GLU A 535 -14.06 -13.52 -2.30
N VAL A 536 -15.25 -14.02 -1.99
CA VAL A 536 -15.70 -15.32 -2.50
C VAL A 536 -16.69 -15.07 -3.64
N TRP A 537 -16.36 -15.57 -4.82
CA TRP A 537 -17.17 -15.47 -6.02
C TRP A 537 -17.87 -16.79 -6.32
N ARG A 538 -19.17 -16.70 -6.57
CA ARG A 538 -20.03 -17.80 -6.99
C ARG A 538 -20.54 -17.54 -8.39
N ASN A 539 -20.60 -18.59 -9.21
CA ASN A 539 -21.30 -18.54 -10.49
C ASN A 539 -22.80 -18.76 -10.27
N ASN A 540 -23.63 -17.87 -10.80
CA ASN A 540 -25.09 -17.95 -10.72
C ASN A 540 -25.72 -17.51 -12.04
N GLN A 541 -26.10 -18.50 -12.88
CA GLN A 541 -26.84 -18.27 -14.13
C GLN A 541 -26.24 -17.14 -14.99
N ASP A 542 -24.95 -17.27 -15.30
CA ASP A 542 -24.15 -16.31 -16.07
C ASP A 542 -23.80 -14.99 -15.38
N LYS A 543 -24.01 -14.88 -14.06
CA LYS A 543 -23.54 -13.76 -13.24
C LYS A 543 -22.59 -14.24 -12.16
N ILE A 544 -21.61 -13.39 -11.85
CA ILE A 544 -20.76 -13.60 -10.68
C ILE A 544 -21.40 -12.92 -9.49
N GLU A 545 -21.77 -13.71 -8.50
CA GLU A 545 -22.28 -13.26 -7.22
C GLU A 545 -21.16 -13.25 -6.18
N ARG A 546 -21.11 -12.21 -5.36
CA ARG A 546 -20.11 -12.06 -4.30
C ARG A 546 -20.73 -12.50 -2.98
N LEU A 547 -20.14 -13.50 -2.35
CA LEU A 547 -20.49 -13.96 -1.02
C LEU A 547 -19.66 -13.20 0.01
N GLY A 548 -20.24 -12.98 1.19
CA GLY A 548 -19.54 -12.29 2.27
C GLY A 548 -18.40 -13.14 2.84
N THR A 549 -17.34 -12.49 3.29
CA THR A 549 -16.25 -13.15 4.02
C THR A 549 -15.69 -12.23 5.10
N ASP A 550 -15.28 -12.81 6.23
CA ASP A 550 -14.49 -12.12 7.27
C ASP A 550 -12.98 -12.27 7.04
N LEU A 551 -12.57 -12.88 5.91
CA LEU A 551 -11.17 -12.95 5.49
C LEU A 551 -10.67 -11.55 5.04
N GLY A 552 -9.59 -11.06 5.65
CA GLY A 552 -8.90 -9.82 5.27
C GLY A 552 -8.43 -8.99 6.47
N GLY A 553 -7.81 -7.84 6.20
CA GLY A 553 -7.52 -6.82 7.21
C GLY A 553 -6.04 -6.65 7.59
N HIS A 554 -5.22 -7.71 7.69
CA HIS A 554 -3.78 -7.62 8.02
C HIS A 554 -2.94 -8.85 7.62
N ASN A 555 -3.50 -9.78 6.86
CA ASN A 555 -2.91 -11.08 6.60
C ASN A 555 -3.12 -11.43 5.12
N ARG A 556 -2.05 -11.58 4.33
CA ARG A 556 -2.19 -12.25 3.04
C ARG A 556 -2.46 -13.70 3.43
N ALA A 557 -3.70 -14.16 3.41
CA ALA A 557 -4.01 -15.56 3.61
C ALA A 557 -3.25 -16.36 2.52
N PRO A 558 -2.21 -17.14 2.90
CA PRO A 558 -1.40 -17.88 1.94
C PRO A 558 -2.19 -19.07 1.34
N GLY A 559 -3.40 -19.31 1.86
CA GLY A 559 -4.39 -20.25 1.36
C GLY A 559 -5.44 -20.54 2.43
N VAL A 560 -6.58 -21.07 2.00
CA VAL A 560 -7.67 -21.54 2.88
C VAL A 560 -7.81 -23.05 2.72
N PHE A 561 -7.76 -23.80 3.82
CA PHE A 561 -7.69 -25.26 3.79
C PHE A 561 -8.97 -25.88 4.35
N LEU A 562 -9.64 -26.70 3.54
CA LEU A 562 -10.81 -27.45 4.01
C LEU A 562 -10.36 -28.56 4.96
N VAL A 563 -10.86 -28.55 6.19
CA VAL A 563 -10.58 -29.56 7.20
C VAL A 563 -11.89 -30.15 7.74
N LYS A 564 -11.80 -31.36 8.26
CA LYS A 564 -12.90 -32.07 8.91
C LYS A 564 -12.53 -32.35 10.37
N ASP A 565 -13.46 -32.11 11.30
CA ASP A 565 -13.31 -32.55 12.69
C ASP A 565 -13.52 -34.06 12.77
N ALA A 566 -12.52 -34.78 13.25
CA ALA A 566 -12.52 -36.22 13.43
C ALA A 566 -13.56 -36.71 14.46
N ASN A 567 -13.95 -35.86 15.42
CA ASN A 567 -14.91 -36.19 16.48
C ASN A 567 -16.37 -35.95 16.06
N GLY A 568 -16.63 -34.83 15.38
CA GLY A 568 -17.98 -34.40 15.01
C GLY A 568 -18.36 -34.63 13.54
N GLY A 569 -17.36 -34.74 12.66
CA GLY A 569 -17.55 -34.82 11.22
C GLY A 569 -17.85 -33.48 10.52
N ASP A 570 -17.94 -32.40 11.29
CA ASP A 570 -18.15 -31.04 10.79
C ASP A 570 -16.96 -30.55 9.97
N HIS A 571 -17.22 -29.65 9.03
CA HIS A 571 -16.21 -29.10 8.13
C HIS A 571 -15.90 -27.64 8.48
N TYR A 572 -14.62 -27.31 8.45
CA TYR A 572 -14.09 -25.99 8.74
C TYR A 572 -13.06 -25.59 7.68
N TYR A 573 -12.70 -24.31 7.68
CA TYR A 573 -11.72 -23.73 6.78
C TYR A 573 -10.60 -23.12 7.61
N VAL A 574 -9.38 -23.61 7.46
CA VAL A 574 -8.22 -23.11 8.20
C VAL A 574 -7.42 -22.17 7.32
N VAL A 575 -7.06 -21.01 7.84
CA VAL A 575 -6.19 -20.05 7.16
C VAL A 575 -4.76 -20.20 7.66
N GLY A 576 -3.82 -20.34 6.73
CA GLY A 576 -2.40 -20.44 7.04
C GLY A 576 -1.81 -19.16 7.64
N THR A 577 -0.66 -19.29 8.27
CA THR A 577 -0.01 -18.23 9.06
C THR A 577 0.87 -17.36 8.19
N GLU A 578 0.75 -16.03 8.27
CA GLU A 578 1.79 -15.12 7.77
C GLU A 578 2.65 -14.54 8.88
N ILE A 579 3.89 -14.21 8.49
CA ILE A 579 4.84 -13.46 9.32
C ILE A 579 4.50 -11.97 9.18
N HIS A 580 3.83 -11.41 10.18
CA HIS A 580 3.67 -9.96 10.28
C HIS A 580 4.61 -9.43 11.37
N GLY A 581 5.57 -8.57 11.02
CA GLY A 581 6.54 -8.02 11.96
C GLY A 581 7.53 -9.04 12.57
N GLY A 582 7.80 -10.16 11.88
CA GLY A 582 8.78 -11.17 12.31
C GLY A 582 8.24 -12.29 13.20
N PHE A 583 6.92 -12.33 13.48
CA PHE A 583 6.29 -13.40 14.25
C PHE A 583 5.12 -14.01 13.47
N PRO A 584 5.11 -15.33 13.20
CA PRO A 584 3.95 -15.96 12.58
C PRO A 584 2.81 -16.05 13.58
N ARG A 585 1.63 -15.61 13.16
CA ARG A 585 0.39 -15.71 13.92
C ARG A 585 -0.10 -17.16 13.94
N PRO A 586 -0.84 -17.61 14.96
CA PRO A 586 -1.43 -18.94 14.93
C PRO A 586 -2.54 -19.01 13.86
N PRO A 587 -2.77 -20.18 13.23
CA PRO A 587 -3.74 -20.30 12.16
C PRO A 587 -5.17 -20.12 12.67
N GLU A 588 -6.01 -19.48 11.85
CA GLU A 588 -7.40 -19.16 12.21
C GLU A 588 -8.38 -20.15 11.59
N ILE A 589 -9.53 -20.34 12.24
CA ILE A 589 -10.59 -21.25 11.80
C ILE A 589 -11.79 -20.41 11.31
N PHE A 590 -12.35 -20.79 10.17
CA PHE A 590 -13.51 -20.19 9.55
C PHE A 590 -14.59 -21.24 9.29
N VAL A 591 -15.85 -20.79 9.29
CA VAL A 591 -17.02 -21.62 9.02
C VAL A 591 -18.02 -20.86 8.17
N TRP A 592 -18.74 -21.57 7.30
CA TRP A 592 -19.85 -20.99 6.56
C TRP A 592 -21.06 -20.76 7.48
N LYS A 593 -21.48 -19.50 7.60
CA LYS A 593 -22.71 -19.10 8.30
C LYS A 593 -23.74 -18.64 7.27
N LYS A 594 -25.00 -19.02 7.47
CA LYS A 594 -26.10 -18.54 6.64
C LYS A 594 -26.63 -17.23 7.23
N SER A 595 -26.58 -16.16 6.45
CA SER A 595 -27.05 -14.82 6.84
C SER A 595 -28.23 -14.38 5.95
N ALA A 596 -28.84 -13.24 6.28
CA ALA A 596 -29.90 -12.64 5.47
C ALA A 596 -29.45 -12.33 4.02
N GLY A 597 -28.15 -12.11 3.80
CA GLY A 597 -27.54 -11.89 2.49
C GLY A 597 -27.00 -13.14 1.80
N GLY A 598 -27.27 -14.34 2.32
CA GLY A 598 -26.76 -15.60 1.79
C GLY A 598 -25.64 -16.21 2.64
N TRP A 599 -24.88 -17.13 2.05
CA TRP A 599 -23.72 -17.74 2.69
C TRP A 599 -22.61 -16.71 2.93
N LYS A 600 -22.04 -16.71 4.13
CA LYS A 600 -20.90 -15.90 4.53
C LYS A 600 -19.84 -16.78 5.16
N LEU A 601 -18.58 -16.68 4.73
CA LEU A 601 -17.46 -17.36 5.37
C LEU A 601 -16.99 -16.49 6.55
N SER A 602 -17.18 -16.97 7.77
CA SER A 602 -16.98 -16.18 8.98
C SER A 602 -15.99 -16.81 9.94
N SER A 603 -15.29 -15.97 10.71
CA SER A 603 -14.40 -16.45 11.77
C SER A 603 -15.18 -17.32 12.77
N TYR A 604 -14.52 -18.38 13.22
CA TYR A 604 -15.02 -19.30 14.24
C TYR A 604 -14.60 -18.79 15.62
N GLU A 605 -15.58 -18.49 16.46
CA GLU A 605 -15.37 -17.78 17.74
C GLU A 605 -15.20 -18.70 18.95
N ASP A 606 -15.44 -20.01 18.81
CA ASP A 606 -15.29 -20.94 19.93
C ASP A 606 -13.81 -21.30 20.11
N THR A 607 -13.25 -20.79 21.20
CA THR A 607 -11.83 -20.89 21.54
C THR A 607 -11.42 -22.32 21.85
N ALA A 608 -12.31 -23.20 22.33
CA ALA A 608 -11.91 -24.55 22.72
C ALA A 608 -11.46 -25.42 21.55
N LEU A 609 -12.13 -25.32 20.39
CA LEU A 609 -11.69 -25.99 19.17
C LEU A 609 -10.41 -25.36 18.63
N LEU A 610 -10.31 -24.03 18.68
CA LEU A 610 -9.14 -23.28 18.22
C LEU A 610 -7.90 -23.64 19.03
N ASP A 611 -8.00 -23.66 20.35
CA ASP A 611 -6.93 -24.06 21.28
C ASP A 611 -6.53 -25.53 21.02
N THR A 612 -7.52 -26.41 20.83
CA THR A 612 -7.25 -27.82 20.47
C THR A 612 -6.52 -27.94 19.12
N PHE A 613 -6.84 -27.07 18.16
CA PHE A 613 -6.17 -27.08 16.87
C PHE A 613 -4.76 -26.50 16.95
N HIS A 614 -4.55 -25.42 17.71
CA HIS A 614 -3.23 -24.86 17.97
C HIS A 614 -2.33 -25.85 18.70
N ASP A 615 -2.89 -26.71 19.54
CA ASP A 615 -2.19 -27.85 20.14
C ASP A 615 -1.69 -28.91 19.11
N GLN A 616 -2.20 -28.90 17.88
CA GLN A 616 -1.71 -29.75 16.78
C GLN A 616 -0.59 -29.09 15.97
N CYS A 617 -0.25 -27.83 16.24
CA CYS A 617 0.68 -27.06 15.44
C CYS A 617 2.04 -26.88 16.12
N ARG A 618 3.11 -26.86 15.34
CA ARG A 618 4.49 -26.57 15.78
C ARG A 618 5.16 -25.63 14.78
N TYR A 619 6.28 -25.03 15.14
CA TYR A 619 7.11 -24.33 14.15
C TYR A 619 7.84 -25.33 13.25
N SER A 620 8.06 -24.94 12.00
CA SER A 620 9.05 -25.57 11.14
C SER A 620 10.46 -25.34 11.70
N GLY A 621 11.42 -26.17 11.27
CA GLY A 621 12.81 -26.07 11.74
C GLY A 621 13.52 -24.75 11.43
N SER A 622 13.00 -23.92 10.52
CA SER A 622 13.51 -22.56 10.26
C SER A 622 12.86 -21.50 11.17
N GLY A 623 11.69 -21.79 11.77
CA GLY A 623 10.93 -20.83 12.57
C GLY A 623 10.04 -19.87 11.77
N ASP A 624 10.10 -19.94 10.44
CA ASP A 624 9.39 -19.02 9.53
C ASP A 624 7.98 -19.52 9.17
N ALA A 625 7.63 -20.75 9.55
CA ALA A 625 6.35 -21.37 9.23
C ALA A 625 5.80 -22.17 10.41
N MET A 626 4.48 -22.31 10.46
CA MET A 626 3.81 -23.28 11.34
C MET A 626 3.44 -24.54 10.55
N VAL A 627 3.72 -25.71 11.12
CA VAL A 627 3.32 -27.03 10.64
C VAL A 627 2.25 -27.56 11.57
N CYS A 628 1.05 -27.78 11.06
CA CYS A 628 -0.06 -28.36 11.83
C CYS A 628 -0.29 -29.81 11.43
N ASP A 629 -0.15 -30.72 12.40
CA ASP A 629 -0.40 -32.14 12.17
C ASP A 629 -1.86 -32.34 11.74
N GLY A 630 -2.04 -33.05 10.63
CA GLY A 630 -3.35 -33.25 9.98
C GLY A 630 -3.67 -32.23 8.89
N VAL A 631 -2.93 -31.12 8.76
CA VAL A 631 -3.15 -30.09 7.72
C VAL A 631 -1.83 -29.76 7.00
N PRO A 632 -1.28 -30.69 6.20
CA PRO A 632 0.00 -30.51 5.50
C PRO A 632 0.00 -29.31 4.54
N GLY A 633 -1.18 -28.88 4.07
CA GLY A 633 -1.32 -27.71 3.22
C GLY A 633 -0.77 -26.41 3.78
N ILE A 634 -0.76 -26.24 5.11
CA ILE A 634 -0.24 -25.03 5.76
C ILE A 634 1.28 -24.92 5.57
N GLU A 635 2.00 -26.04 5.61
CA GLU A 635 3.46 -26.09 5.43
C GLU A 635 3.87 -25.73 3.99
N LEU A 636 3.13 -26.22 3.00
CA LEU A 636 3.42 -26.03 1.57
C LEU A 636 3.13 -24.62 1.05
N ALA A 637 2.23 -23.87 1.70
CA ALA A 637 1.82 -22.55 1.23
C ALA A 637 2.85 -21.43 1.49
N LEU A 638 3.87 -21.70 2.31
CA LEU A 638 4.89 -20.71 2.71
C LEU A 638 6.22 -20.85 1.95
N ASP A 639 6.41 -21.95 1.21
CA ASP A 639 7.61 -22.15 0.39
C ASP A 639 7.33 -21.82 -1.09
N SER A 640 7.23 -20.52 -1.39
CA SER A 640 6.98 -20.02 -2.75
C SER A 640 8.12 -20.30 -3.75
N ASN A 641 9.27 -20.80 -3.27
CA ASN A 641 10.48 -21.01 -4.07
C ASN A 641 10.77 -22.48 -4.41
N GLN A 642 10.08 -23.44 -3.80
CA GLN A 642 10.20 -24.84 -4.21
C GLN A 642 9.42 -25.10 -5.51
N LYS A 643 10.15 -25.18 -6.64
CA LYS A 643 9.66 -25.90 -7.82
C LYS A 643 9.46 -27.37 -7.42
N PRO A 644 8.23 -27.90 -7.41
CA PRO A 644 8.00 -29.26 -6.97
C PRO A 644 8.33 -30.21 -8.12
N ALA A 645 9.56 -30.71 -8.13
CA ALA A 645 9.93 -31.84 -8.97
C ALA A 645 9.30 -33.12 -8.37
N ASN A 646 8.43 -33.79 -9.15
CA ASN A 646 7.67 -35.00 -8.80
C ASN A 646 6.50 -34.83 -7.80
N GLN A 647 5.51 -34.01 -8.16
CA GLN A 647 4.21 -34.03 -7.48
C GLN A 647 3.45 -35.34 -7.72
N SER A 648 2.91 -35.92 -6.65
CA SER A 648 2.00 -37.07 -6.71
C SER A 648 0.70 -36.71 -7.46
N PRO A 649 -0.04 -37.70 -8.00
CA PRO A 649 -1.34 -37.45 -8.63
C PRO A 649 -2.36 -36.78 -7.70
N GLU A 650 -2.22 -36.98 -6.39
CA GLU A 650 -3.08 -36.39 -5.37
C GLU A 650 -2.76 -34.91 -5.14
N GLU A 651 -1.48 -34.54 -5.08
CA GLU A 651 -1.04 -33.14 -4.99
C GLU A 651 -1.46 -32.33 -6.22
N LYS A 652 -1.38 -32.92 -7.41
CA LYS A 652 -1.85 -32.28 -8.64
C LYS A 652 -3.35 -31.97 -8.61
N ARG A 653 -4.16 -32.81 -7.95
CA ARG A 653 -5.62 -32.62 -7.80
C ARG A 653 -5.96 -31.58 -6.73
N MET A 654 -5.15 -31.47 -5.67
CA MET A 654 -5.34 -30.47 -4.62
C MET A 654 -4.81 -29.08 -5.01
N LYS A 655 -3.93 -28.99 -6.02
CA LYS A 655 -3.29 -27.74 -6.45
C LYS A 655 -4.27 -26.57 -6.68
N PRO A 656 -5.43 -26.72 -7.34
CA PRO A 656 -6.36 -25.60 -7.53
C PRO A 656 -7.07 -25.14 -6.26
N PHE A 657 -7.10 -25.99 -5.23
CA PHE A 657 -7.59 -25.67 -3.88
C PHE A 657 -6.49 -25.12 -2.97
N ARG A 658 -5.29 -24.86 -3.52
CA ARG A 658 -4.25 -24.04 -2.90
C ARG A 658 -4.29 -22.65 -3.53
N SER A 659 -3.83 -21.64 -2.79
CA SER A 659 -3.65 -20.30 -3.36
C SER A 659 -2.68 -20.35 -4.53
N MET A 660 -3.09 -19.82 -5.68
CA MET A 660 -2.28 -19.73 -6.89
C MET A 660 -2.23 -18.29 -7.36
N GLY A 661 -1.09 -17.86 -7.91
CA GLY A 661 -1.04 -16.60 -8.64
C GLY A 661 -2.05 -16.60 -9.79
N LEU A 662 -2.70 -15.47 -10.03
CA LEU A 662 -3.76 -15.29 -11.03
C LEU A 662 -3.36 -15.84 -12.40
N ASP A 663 -2.17 -15.48 -12.90
CA ASP A 663 -1.68 -15.92 -14.21
C ASP A 663 -1.50 -17.44 -14.28
N GLN A 664 -0.95 -18.03 -13.21
CA GLN A 664 -0.77 -19.48 -13.12
C GLN A 664 -2.11 -20.22 -13.04
N PHE A 665 -3.11 -19.64 -12.36
CA PHE A 665 -4.47 -20.18 -12.32
C PHE A 665 -5.09 -20.17 -13.71
N ILE A 666 -5.06 -19.03 -14.42
CA ILE A 666 -5.59 -18.91 -15.78
C ILE A 666 -4.89 -19.89 -16.72
N LEU A 667 -3.56 -19.94 -16.70
CA LEU A 667 -2.77 -20.86 -17.52
C LEU A 667 -3.16 -22.32 -17.28
N THR A 668 -3.43 -22.71 -16.03
CA THR A 668 -3.84 -24.09 -15.69
C THR A 668 -5.16 -24.49 -16.35
N TYR A 669 -6.11 -23.57 -16.50
CA TYR A 669 -7.45 -23.84 -17.05
C TYR A 669 -7.64 -23.39 -18.52
N ARG A 670 -6.66 -22.69 -19.10
CA ARG A 670 -6.67 -22.18 -20.48
C ARG A 670 -5.36 -22.47 -21.22
N GLN A 671 -4.65 -23.54 -20.85
CA GLN A 671 -3.36 -23.89 -21.45
C GLN A 671 -3.45 -24.05 -22.98
N GLU A 672 -4.48 -24.72 -23.49
CA GLU A 672 -4.64 -24.90 -24.95
C GLU A 672 -4.79 -23.56 -25.69
N MET A 673 -5.53 -22.61 -25.09
CA MET A 673 -5.69 -21.26 -25.65
C MET A 673 -4.39 -20.45 -25.58
N HIS A 674 -3.64 -20.59 -24.49
CA HIS A 674 -2.32 -19.99 -24.34
C HIS A 674 -1.35 -20.48 -25.43
N ASP A 675 -1.25 -21.80 -25.59
CA ASP A 675 -0.32 -22.41 -26.54
C ASP A 675 -0.69 -22.03 -27.98
N ASP A 676 -1.99 -21.98 -28.30
CA ASP A 676 -2.51 -21.49 -29.57
C ASP A 676 -2.20 -19.99 -29.80
N TYR A 677 -2.32 -19.16 -28.76
CA TYR A 677 -1.92 -17.75 -28.84
C TYR A 677 -0.43 -17.58 -29.16
N LEU A 678 0.45 -18.27 -28.43
CA LEU A 678 1.89 -18.22 -28.69
C LEU A 678 2.22 -18.73 -30.10
N ALA A 679 1.61 -19.84 -30.53
CA ALA A 679 1.78 -20.38 -31.88
C ALA A 679 1.32 -19.38 -32.96
N ALA A 680 0.17 -18.74 -32.77
CA ALA A 680 -0.38 -17.75 -33.68
C ALA A 680 0.52 -16.50 -33.77
N VAL A 681 1.09 -16.04 -32.65
CA VAL A 681 2.08 -14.94 -32.65
C VAL A 681 3.33 -15.35 -33.45
N MET A 682 3.87 -16.54 -33.19
CA MET A 682 5.07 -17.02 -33.88
C MET A 682 4.83 -17.27 -35.37
N ALA A 683 3.62 -17.63 -35.77
CA ALA A 683 3.21 -17.75 -37.18
C ALA A 683 2.80 -16.42 -37.83
N LEU A 684 2.59 -15.35 -37.05
CA LEU A 684 1.95 -14.10 -37.47
C LEU A 684 0.56 -14.34 -38.12
N ASP A 685 -0.21 -15.29 -37.57
CA ASP A 685 -1.56 -15.61 -38.03
C ASP A 685 -2.56 -14.55 -37.54
N LYS A 686 -2.66 -13.45 -38.28
CA LYS A 686 -3.51 -12.30 -37.90
C LYS A 686 -4.99 -12.66 -37.75
N PRO A 687 -5.62 -13.48 -38.62
CA PRO A 687 -6.99 -13.96 -38.40
C PRO A 687 -7.14 -14.65 -37.04
N ARG A 688 -6.27 -15.62 -36.73
CA ARG A 688 -6.35 -16.35 -35.47
C ARG A 688 -6.10 -15.47 -34.25
N LEU A 689 -5.13 -14.56 -34.34
CA LEU A 689 -4.84 -13.59 -33.28
C LEU A 689 -6.04 -12.68 -32.98
N LYS A 690 -6.78 -12.24 -34.01
CA LYS A 690 -8.01 -11.45 -33.81
C LYS A 690 -9.11 -12.25 -33.12
N GLU A 691 -9.28 -13.52 -33.46
CA GLU A 691 -10.24 -14.42 -32.80
C GLU A 691 -9.91 -14.62 -31.31
N LEU A 692 -8.63 -14.80 -31.00
CA LEU A 692 -8.15 -14.96 -29.63
C LEU A 692 -8.26 -13.64 -28.82
N GLN A 693 -7.99 -12.50 -29.45
CA GLN A 693 -8.16 -11.17 -28.83
C GLN A 693 -9.61 -10.91 -28.38
N VAL A 694 -10.61 -11.37 -29.14
CA VAL A 694 -12.04 -11.23 -28.76
C VAL A 694 -12.37 -12.00 -27.48
N GLN A 695 -11.68 -13.11 -27.23
CA GLN A 695 -11.86 -13.89 -25.99
C GLN A 695 -11.17 -13.22 -24.79
N GLY A 696 -10.16 -12.38 -25.05
CA GLY A 696 -9.35 -11.68 -24.05
C GLY A 696 -8.05 -12.43 -23.77
N ILE A 697 -6.94 -11.70 -23.62
CA ILE A 697 -5.59 -12.23 -23.45
C ILE A 697 -4.97 -11.66 -22.17
N PRO A 698 -4.49 -12.48 -21.23
CA PRO A 698 -3.69 -12.03 -20.09
C PRO A 698 -2.46 -11.24 -20.54
N SER A 699 -2.10 -10.18 -19.80
CA SER A 699 -0.93 -9.36 -20.14
C SER A 699 0.37 -10.15 -20.05
N THR A 700 0.48 -11.07 -19.10
CA THR A 700 1.61 -12.00 -18.95
C THR A 700 1.85 -12.85 -20.19
N TRP A 701 0.80 -13.34 -20.86
CA TRP A 701 0.96 -14.07 -22.13
C TRP A 701 1.51 -13.18 -23.24
N THR A 702 1.22 -11.88 -23.19
CA THR A 702 1.80 -10.91 -24.14
C THR A 702 3.27 -10.67 -23.83
N SER A 703 3.65 -10.56 -22.55
CA SER A 703 5.05 -10.52 -22.10
C SER A 703 5.82 -11.76 -22.58
N GLU A 704 5.26 -12.95 -22.36
CA GLU A 704 5.82 -14.22 -22.82
C GLU A 704 5.97 -14.28 -24.34
N ALA A 705 4.98 -13.79 -25.09
CA ALA A 705 5.04 -13.72 -26.54
C ALA A 705 6.16 -12.79 -27.04
N ILE A 706 6.35 -11.62 -26.42
CA ILE A 706 7.45 -10.70 -26.74
C ILE A 706 8.80 -11.36 -26.46
N ASN A 707 8.93 -12.05 -25.32
CA ASN A 707 10.14 -12.78 -24.96
C ASN A 707 10.42 -13.94 -25.92
N ALA A 708 9.40 -14.69 -26.34
CA ALA A 708 9.52 -15.77 -27.32
C ALA A 708 9.98 -15.26 -28.70
N VAL A 709 9.44 -14.13 -29.17
CA VAL A 709 9.90 -13.49 -30.41
C VAL A 709 11.35 -13.02 -30.27
N SER A 710 11.70 -12.41 -29.14
CA SER A 710 13.04 -11.91 -28.85
C SER A 710 14.09 -13.03 -28.85
N ALA A 711 13.77 -14.16 -28.21
CA ALA A 711 14.64 -15.33 -28.09
C ALA A 711 14.70 -16.20 -29.36
N SER A 712 13.83 -15.96 -30.34
CA SER A 712 13.76 -16.77 -31.57
C SER A 712 14.95 -16.55 -32.51
N ASN A 713 15.19 -17.54 -33.39
CA ASN A 713 16.15 -17.45 -34.50
C ASN A 713 15.58 -16.75 -35.76
N LEU A 714 14.45 -16.03 -35.63
CA LEU A 714 13.87 -15.28 -36.74
C LEU A 714 14.80 -14.15 -37.19
N SER A 715 14.70 -13.78 -38.47
CA SER A 715 15.37 -12.58 -38.98
C SER A 715 14.86 -11.33 -38.27
N LEU A 716 15.68 -10.26 -38.24
CA LEU A 716 15.27 -8.98 -37.63
C LEU A 716 13.95 -8.47 -38.21
N GLU A 717 13.77 -8.57 -39.53
CA GLU A 717 12.54 -8.17 -40.21
C GLU A 717 11.31 -8.95 -39.68
N GLU A 718 11.46 -10.26 -39.45
CA GLU A 718 10.38 -11.09 -38.97
C GLU A 718 10.09 -10.92 -37.48
N LYS A 719 11.11 -10.60 -36.67
CA LYS A 719 10.91 -10.17 -35.28
C LYS A 719 10.13 -8.86 -35.23
N ARG A 720 10.55 -7.84 -35.99
CA ARG A 720 9.87 -6.54 -36.09
C ARG A 720 8.40 -6.70 -36.50
N ARG A 721 8.10 -7.53 -37.50
CA ARG A 721 6.70 -7.76 -37.96
C ARG A 721 5.79 -8.36 -36.89
N ARG A 722 6.29 -9.29 -36.07
CA ARG A 722 5.52 -9.92 -34.98
C ARG A 722 5.38 -8.98 -33.79
N THR A 723 6.47 -8.34 -33.38
CA THR A 723 6.45 -7.38 -32.27
C THR A 723 5.57 -6.18 -32.60
N ALA A 724 5.56 -5.68 -33.83
CA ALA A 724 4.66 -4.61 -34.25
C ALA A 724 3.17 -4.98 -34.08
N TRP A 725 2.81 -6.26 -34.24
CA TRP A 725 1.45 -6.72 -33.95
C TRP A 725 1.16 -6.70 -32.44
N LEU A 726 2.11 -7.16 -31.61
CA LEU A 726 1.98 -7.12 -30.15
C LEU A 726 1.92 -5.69 -29.60
N PHE A 727 2.59 -4.75 -30.27
CA PHE A 727 2.60 -3.33 -29.89
C PHE A 727 1.36 -2.56 -30.38
N TYR A 728 0.53 -3.15 -31.23
CA TYR A 728 -0.64 -2.48 -31.78
C TYR A 728 -1.67 -2.11 -30.71
N ASP A 729 -1.85 -2.97 -29.70
CA ASP A 729 -2.73 -2.70 -28.55
C ASP A 729 -1.93 -2.07 -27.41
N HIS A 730 -1.90 -0.74 -27.37
CA HIS A 730 -1.15 0.01 -26.35
C HIS A 730 -1.64 -0.26 -24.92
N ALA A 731 -2.93 -0.57 -24.72
CA ALA A 731 -3.46 -0.84 -23.39
C ALA A 731 -3.01 -2.21 -22.88
N GLN A 732 -2.94 -3.20 -23.78
CA GLN A 732 -2.36 -4.50 -23.48
C GLN A 732 -0.84 -4.41 -23.28
N LEU A 733 -0.15 -3.67 -24.14
CA LEU A 733 1.29 -3.45 -24.04
C LEU A 733 1.68 -2.82 -22.70
N ALA A 734 0.98 -1.76 -22.28
CA ALA A 734 1.24 -1.08 -21.01
C ALA A 734 1.21 -2.03 -19.81
N LYS A 735 0.32 -3.04 -19.83
CA LYS A 735 0.20 -4.05 -18.76
C LYS A 735 1.20 -5.20 -18.88
N ALA A 736 1.77 -5.41 -20.06
CA ALA A 736 2.68 -6.50 -20.37
C ALA A 736 4.16 -6.11 -20.19
N LEU A 737 4.48 -4.82 -20.20
CA LEU A 737 5.84 -4.34 -20.03
C LEU A 737 6.29 -4.49 -18.57
N ASP A 738 7.38 -5.25 -18.39
CA ASP A 738 8.15 -5.36 -17.16
C ASP A 738 9.66 -5.23 -17.46
N SER A 739 10.50 -5.31 -16.43
CA SER A 739 11.95 -5.19 -16.61
C SER A 739 12.50 -6.29 -17.52
N SER A 740 12.01 -7.52 -17.39
CA SER A 740 12.47 -8.66 -18.17
C SER A 740 12.19 -8.48 -19.66
N VAL A 741 10.98 -8.04 -20.02
CA VAL A 741 10.59 -7.78 -21.40
C VAL A 741 11.47 -6.67 -22.00
N LEU A 742 11.66 -5.58 -21.28
CA LEU A 742 12.46 -4.45 -21.77
C LEU A 742 13.94 -4.83 -21.95
N GLU A 743 14.53 -5.57 -21.02
CA GLU A 743 15.89 -6.12 -21.15
C GLU A 743 16.06 -6.98 -22.40
N GLN A 744 15.04 -7.76 -22.78
CA GLN A 744 15.09 -8.56 -24.01
C GLN A 744 14.98 -7.68 -25.27
N LEU A 745 14.14 -6.65 -25.24
CA LEU A 745 13.95 -5.74 -26.37
C LEU A 745 15.20 -4.90 -26.64
N VAL A 746 15.90 -4.39 -25.61
CA VAL A 746 17.17 -3.64 -25.76
C VAL A 746 18.20 -4.38 -26.62
N LYS A 747 18.23 -5.71 -26.56
CA LYS A 747 19.25 -6.52 -27.24
C LYS A 747 19.11 -6.56 -28.76
N TRP A 748 17.95 -6.24 -29.32
CA TRP A 748 17.71 -6.42 -30.76
C TRP A 748 16.74 -5.42 -31.40
N LEU A 749 15.87 -4.76 -30.63
CA LEU A 749 14.86 -3.85 -31.16
C LEU A 749 15.53 -2.57 -31.66
N PRO A 750 15.41 -2.23 -32.96
CA PRO A 750 15.99 -1.01 -33.50
C PRO A 750 15.41 0.24 -32.83
N ARG A 751 16.25 1.27 -32.68
CA ARG A 751 15.91 2.55 -32.05
C ARG A 751 14.59 3.13 -32.55
N GLU A 752 14.33 3.06 -33.86
CA GLU A 752 13.13 3.63 -34.48
C GLU A 752 11.80 2.97 -34.05
N ASP A 753 11.84 1.75 -33.49
CA ASP A 753 10.65 1.00 -33.09
C ASP A 753 10.31 1.15 -31.59
N TRP A 754 11.06 1.96 -30.83
CA TRP A 754 10.82 2.18 -29.40
C TRP A 754 9.66 3.15 -29.09
N GLY A 755 9.21 3.93 -30.07
CA GLY A 755 8.16 4.95 -29.88
C GLY A 755 6.89 4.45 -29.17
N PRO A 756 6.29 3.30 -29.56
CA PRO A 756 5.13 2.73 -28.88
C PRO A 756 5.40 2.39 -27.40
N ILE A 757 6.61 1.95 -27.06
CA ILE A 757 7.02 1.60 -25.69
C ILE A 757 7.10 2.88 -24.84
N PHE A 758 7.78 3.92 -25.32
CA PHE A 758 7.89 5.18 -24.59
C PHE A 758 6.52 5.80 -24.32
N LYS A 759 5.63 5.79 -25.32
CA LYS A 759 4.28 6.34 -25.18
C LYS A 759 3.45 5.67 -24.08
N VAL A 760 3.66 4.38 -23.81
CA VAL A 760 2.93 3.67 -22.75
C VAL A 760 3.62 3.77 -21.39
N LEU A 761 4.92 4.08 -21.35
CA LEU A 761 5.70 4.23 -20.12
C LEU A 761 5.72 5.67 -19.56
N GLU A 762 5.52 6.68 -20.41
CA GLU A 762 5.45 8.11 -20.02
C GLU A 762 4.56 8.40 -18.79
N PRO A 763 3.37 7.77 -18.60
CA PRO A 763 2.51 8.06 -17.44
C PRO A 763 2.87 7.34 -16.13
N GLN A 764 3.74 6.32 -16.15
CA GLN A 764 3.95 5.41 -15.00
C GLN A 764 5.42 5.00 -14.72
N GLY A 765 6.38 5.40 -15.56
CA GLY A 765 7.61 4.63 -15.78
C GLY A 765 8.94 5.12 -15.21
N GLY A 766 8.98 6.16 -14.36
CA GLY A 766 10.25 6.78 -13.95
C GLY A 766 11.27 5.83 -13.30
N GLY A 767 10.82 4.81 -12.55
CA GLY A 767 11.71 3.84 -11.90
C GLY A 767 12.24 2.75 -12.84
N LEU A 768 11.41 2.24 -13.75
CA LEU A 768 11.75 1.13 -14.65
C LEU A 768 12.68 1.59 -15.78
N LEU A 769 12.40 2.76 -16.34
CA LEU A 769 13.21 3.37 -17.40
C LEU A 769 14.62 3.71 -16.91
N LYS A 770 14.76 4.17 -15.65
CA LYS A 770 16.05 4.53 -15.06
C LYS A 770 17.02 3.35 -15.01
N TYR A 771 16.56 2.18 -14.57
CA TYR A 771 17.39 0.99 -14.47
C TYR A 771 17.93 0.56 -15.84
N LEU A 772 17.05 0.52 -16.85
CA LEU A 772 17.41 0.14 -18.20
C LEU A 772 18.28 1.16 -18.91
N ARG A 773 18.11 2.45 -18.61
CA ARG A 773 18.88 3.53 -19.24
C ARG A 773 20.37 3.36 -19.01
N ASP A 774 20.78 3.02 -17.78
CA ASP A 774 22.20 2.83 -17.45
C ASP A 774 22.76 1.60 -18.19
N ASP A 775 22.01 0.48 -18.23
CA ASP A 775 22.39 -0.71 -19.00
C ASP A 775 22.52 -0.42 -20.51
N VAL A 776 21.60 0.36 -21.09
CA VAL A 776 21.63 0.76 -22.51
C VAL A 776 22.86 1.61 -22.81
N ALA A 777 23.23 2.52 -21.90
CA ALA A 777 24.44 3.34 -22.03
C ALA A 777 25.71 2.49 -21.96
N GLU A 778 25.79 1.52 -21.03
CA GLU A 778 26.90 0.57 -20.92
C GLU A 778 27.06 -0.31 -22.18
N MET A 779 25.96 -0.62 -22.87
CA MET A 779 25.99 -1.31 -24.17
C MET A 779 26.47 -0.43 -25.34
N GLY A 780 26.79 0.84 -25.09
CA GLY A 780 27.24 1.79 -26.11
C GLY A 780 26.12 2.31 -27.01
N LEU A 781 24.85 2.11 -26.64
CA LEU A 781 23.67 2.56 -27.36
C LEU A 781 23.26 3.97 -26.90
N ASN A 782 24.20 4.93 -26.94
CA ASN A 782 24.04 6.27 -26.38
C ASN A 782 22.80 7.02 -26.89
N ASP A 783 22.53 6.88 -28.19
CA ASP A 783 21.36 7.44 -28.86
C ASP A 783 20.03 6.90 -28.30
N LEU A 784 19.99 5.63 -27.93
CA LEU A 784 18.81 5.01 -27.31
C LEU A 784 18.74 5.41 -25.83
N ALA A 785 19.85 5.44 -25.10
CA ALA A 785 19.88 5.92 -23.72
C ALA A 785 19.35 7.38 -23.62
N CYS A 786 19.68 8.20 -24.60
CA CYS A 786 19.13 9.54 -24.78
C CYS A 786 17.60 9.55 -24.96
N ASP A 787 17.06 8.62 -25.77
CA ASP A 787 15.61 8.47 -25.92
C ASP A 787 14.92 8.06 -24.61
N PHE A 788 15.58 7.22 -23.80
CA PHE A 788 15.11 6.87 -22.45
C PHE A 788 15.11 8.08 -21.52
N ASP A 789 16.17 8.89 -21.53
CA ASP A 789 16.24 10.15 -20.78
C ASP A 789 15.06 11.05 -21.16
N HIS A 790 14.76 11.20 -22.46
CA HIS A 790 13.62 11.99 -22.93
C HIS A 790 12.26 11.44 -22.49
N ALA A 791 12.07 10.13 -22.53
CA ALA A 791 10.84 9.48 -22.05
C ALA A 791 10.64 9.67 -20.53
N MET A 792 11.73 9.84 -19.77
CA MET A 792 11.70 10.20 -18.34
C MET A 792 11.56 11.72 -18.11
N GLY A 793 11.55 12.53 -19.18
CA GLY A 793 11.55 13.98 -19.09
C GLY A 793 12.87 14.56 -18.58
N LEU A 794 14.01 13.93 -18.89
CA LEU A 794 15.36 14.41 -18.59
C LEU A 794 16.06 14.94 -19.85
N ILE A 795 17.14 15.70 -19.66
CA ILE A 795 18.06 16.02 -20.76
C ILE A 795 18.92 14.79 -21.07
N CYS A 796 19.27 14.60 -22.34
CA CYS A 796 20.20 13.56 -22.77
C CYS A 796 21.49 13.52 -21.95
N GLY A 797 21.82 12.38 -21.35
CA GLY A 797 23.05 12.20 -20.57
C GLY A 797 22.97 12.72 -19.13
N GLU A 798 21.83 13.24 -18.71
CA GLU A 798 21.70 13.89 -17.40
C GLU A 798 21.80 12.89 -16.22
N THR A 799 22.48 13.32 -15.17
CA THR A 799 22.54 12.62 -13.88
C THR A 799 22.32 13.57 -12.69
N TRP A 800 21.90 13.04 -11.54
CA TRP A 800 21.67 13.83 -10.32
C TRP A 800 22.85 13.72 -9.34
N GLY A 801 23.35 14.86 -8.85
CA GLY A 801 24.38 14.94 -7.81
C GLY A 801 23.88 15.56 -6.50
N VAL A 802 24.40 15.08 -5.36
CA VAL A 802 24.15 15.68 -4.03
C VAL A 802 25.44 16.37 -3.56
N GLY A 803 25.39 17.69 -3.32
CA GLY A 803 26.55 18.51 -2.90
C GLY A 803 26.79 19.73 -3.78
N GLU A 804 27.90 20.45 -3.58
CA GLU A 804 28.36 21.49 -4.52
C GLU A 804 28.86 20.84 -5.83
N PRO A 805 28.64 21.45 -7.00
CA PRO A 805 29.20 20.96 -8.26
C PRO A 805 30.74 20.94 -8.15
N PRO A 806 31.43 19.94 -8.73
CA PRO A 806 32.89 19.92 -8.72
C PRO A 806 33.41 21.22 -9.34
N ALA A 807 34.27 21.94 -8.62
CA ALA A 807 34.96 23.10 -9.16
C ALA A 807 35.84 22.66 -10.32
N GLU A 808 35.55 23.16 -11.53
CA GLU A 808 36.44 23.04 -12.69
C GLU A 808 37.72 23.87 -12.54
#